data_AF-A0A9W3P9B4-F1
#
_entry.id   AF-A0A9W3P9B4-F1
#
_cell.length_a   1.000
_cell.length_b   1.000
_cell.length_c   1.000
_cell.angle_alpha   90.00
_cell.angle_beta   90.00
_cell.angle_gamma   90.00
#
_symmetry.space_group_name_H-M   'P 1'
#
loop_
_entity.id
_entity.type
_entity.pdbx_description
1 polymer ?
#
loop_
_entity_poly.entity_id
_entity_poly.type
_entity_poly.pdbx_seq_one_letter_code
_entity_poly.pdbx_strand_id
1 'polypeptide(L)'
;MTESVSASSVAAPSFDDVLAFVRERAGDARLSSGELLADHSAGTASIMRTLNVDPHAMQAAALFVLTPHLSDPGRELTERFGEEVARLVADVRKLLRLGTVSLRAAQNAKPDTGRDAAEERRTQIEALRKMLLAFAQDIRVVLIRLASRLQSLRYYAAAKIDPPPDVARETLEIYAPLANRLGIWQLKWELEDLAFRFEDPVTYKRIAKLLDEKRIEREAYVAEAIERLQHELAEAHIPADVSGRPKHIYSIWRKMRGKELDFSELYDVRAFRVIVPDIKDCYAVLGIVHHLWQPVPKEFDDYISRPKPNGYKSLHTVVIGDDGRAFEVQIRTQDMHRFAEYGVAAHWRYKEAGARGYGGQFSASDKYDEKIAWLRQLLAWKDDVEDGAEVSGDKAWAQLRETSLDDDHIYVLTPQARVIALPQGATPVDFAYHLHSELGHRCRGARVDGVMVPLNTSLANGQTVEIVAVKEGGPSRDWLNLQLGYLKSPRARQKVRAWFNSIEQEENIAHGRALVEKTLQREGKTSVNLDNLATKLGFKSPEELFSVVGKEEFSLRNVEHALSDAPPPEHAPEAPADFEKRSSGASVAHGASTGVLVVGVDALLTQLARCCRPAPPDPISGFVTRGKGMSIHRSDCPTFRRMVERAPERVLQTTWSADVLGGRGASVYPVDLMIEASDRQGLLRDISEVFAREKMNVVGVKTQSRRNAAFMQFTVEVTNSAQVQRACTLLGEVTGVVRAGRKA
;
A
#
# COMPACT_ATOMS: atom_id res chain seq x y z
N MET A 1 22.09 42.77 -43.35
CA MET A 1 23.02 42.66 -42.20
C MET A 1 22.18 42.55 -40.95
N THR A 2 21.85 41.32 -40.57
CA THR A 2 21.15 40.99 -39.33
C THR A 2 22.01 39.93 -38.67
N GLU A 3 22.80 40.38 -37.69
CA GLU A 3 23.71 39.53 -36.93
C GLU A 3 22.91 38.49 -36.15
N SER A 4 23.19 37.23 -36.46
CA SER A 4 22.82 36.09 -35.64
C SER A 4 23.61 36.14 -34.35
N VAL A 5 22.97 36.55 -33.25
CA VAL A 5 23.52 36.41 -31.90
C VAL A 5 23.61 34.91 -31.61
N SER A 6 24.83 34.37 -31.74
CA SER A 6 25.19 33.04 -31.26
C SER A 6 24.88 32.97 -29.77
N ALA A 7 24.07 31.99 -29.36
CA ALA A 7 23.89 31.65 -27.96
C ALA A 7 25.26 31.32 -27.37
N SER A 8 25.81 32.28 -26.64
CA SER A 8 27.01 32.15 -25.82
C SER A 8 26.86 30.91 -24.95
N SER A 9 27.72 29.91 -25.16
CA SER A 9 27.88 28.81 -24.23
C SER A 9 28.51 29.38 -22.95
N VAL A 10 27.67 29.81 -22.02
CA VAL A 10 28.09 30.24 -20.68
C VAL A 10 28.87 29.07 -20.08
N ALA A 11 30.16 29.27 -19.82
CA ALA A 11 31.00 28.30 -19.15
C ALA A 11 30.32 27.89 -17.83
N ALA A 12 30.22 26.59 -17.55
CA ALA A 12 29.61 26.11 -16.32
C ALA A 12 30.30 26.80 -15.12
N PRO A 13 29.55 27.46 -14.22
CA PRO A 13 30.12 28.24 -13.13
C PRO A 13 31.03 27.37 -12.27
N SER A 14 32.20 27.90 -11.91
CA SER A 14 33.16 27.18 -11.08
C SER A 14 32.59 27.00 -9.67
N PHE A 15 33.15 26.03 -8.93
CA PHE A 15 32.73 25.78 -7.55
C PHE A 15 32.92 27.02 -6.64
N ASP A 16 33.96 27.81 -6.90
CA ASP A 16 34.23 29.04 -6.16
C ASP A 16 33.18 30.13 -6.46
N ASP A 17 32.67 30.19 -7.69
CA ASP A 17 31.58 31.10 -8.07
C ASP A 17 30.28 30.77 -7.32
N VAL A 18 30.02 29.48 -7.10
CA VAL A 18 28.85 28.99 -6.37
C VAL A 18 28.94 29.39 -4.89
N LEU A 19 30.11 29.20 -4.26
CA LEU A 19 30.31 29.61 -2.87
C LEU A 19 30.30 31.13 -2.70
N ALA A 20 30.84 31.89 -3.67
CA ALA A 20 30.75 33.35 -3.68
C ALA A 20 29.30 33.81 -3.76
N PHE A 21 28.49 33.21 -4.64
CA PHE A 21 27.05 33.49 -4.73
C PHE A 21 26.30 33.18 -3.43
N VAL A 22 26.63 32.05 -2.78
CA VAL A 22 26.04 31.71 -1.48
C VAL A 22 26.42 32.74 -0.42
N ARG A 23 27.69 33.16 -0.34
CA ARG A 23 28.12 34.20 0.62
C ARG A 23 27.43 35.54 0.38
N GLU A 24 27.33 35.96 -0.88
CA GLU A 24 26.68 37.22 -1.25
C GLU A 24 25.20 37.24 -0.83
N ARG A 25 24.47 36.15 -1.08
CA ARG A 25 23.02 36.08 -0.83
C ARG A 25 22.65 35.65 0.58
N ALA A 26 23.50 34.89 1.26
CA ALA A 26 23.26 34.46 2.63
C ALA A 26 23.54 35.57 3.65
N GLY A 27 24.53 36.43 3.40
CA GLY A 27 25.01 37.41 4.38
C GLY A 27 25.32 36.75 5.73
N ASP A 28 24.81 37.33 6.82
CA ASP A 28 24.96 36.81 8.20
C ASP A 28 23.84 35.84 8.63
N ALA A 29 23.08 35.27 7.68
CA ALA A 29 22.01 34.34 7.99
C ALA A 29 22.54 33.08 8.70
N ARG A 30 21.84 32.67 9.77
CA ARG A 30 22.15 31.48 10.56
C ARG A 30 21.09 30.41 10.41
N LEU A 31 21.52 29.17 10.45
CA LEU A 31 20.66 27.99 10.55
C LEU A 31 20.05 27.87 11.94
N SER A 32 19.04 26.99 12.08
CA SER A 32 18.45 26.66 13.38
C SER A 32 19.46 26.08 14.39
N SER A 33 20.59 25.55 13.89
CA SER A 33 21.73 25.09 14.70
C SER A 33 22.59 26.22 15.27
N GLY A 34 22.44 27.46 14.80
CA GLY A 34 23.32 28.59 15.11
C GLY A 34 24.52 28.76 14.15
N GLU A 35 24.77 27.78 13.28
CA GLU A 35 25.83 27.82 12.25
C GLU A 35 25.52 28.88 11.17
N LEU A 36 26.53 29.58 10.67
CA LEU A 36 26.37 30.47 9.52
C LEU A 36 26.02 29.65 8.28
N LEU A 37 25.05 30.10 7.50
CA LEU A 37 24.55 29.38 6.34
C LEU A 37 25.67 29.12 5.32
N ALA A 38 26.51 30.13 5.07
CA ALA A 38 27.63 30.02 4.14
C ALA A 38 28.67 28.97 4.60
N ASP A 39 28.94 28.89 5.90
CA ASP A 39 29.89 27.93 6.47
C ASP A 39 29.34 26.50 6.38
N HIS A 40 28.04 26.33 6.64
CA HIS A 40 27.37 25.03 6.47
C HIS A 40 27.38 24.56 5.02
N SER A 41 27.10 25.46 4.08
CA SER A 41 27.16 25.17 2.64
C SER A 41 28.58 24.78 2.20
N ALA A 42 29.60 25.50 2.68
CA ALA A 42 31.00 25.20 2.39
C ALA A 42 31.44 23.86 2.99
N GLY A 43 31.08 23.58 4.25
CA GLY A 43 31.38 22.32 4.92
C GLY A 43 30.69 21.12 4.27
N THR A 44 29.40 21.26 3.93
CA THR A 44 28.64 20.23 3.20
C THR A 44 29.27 19.93 1.85
N ALA A 45 29.62 20.97 1.08
CA ALA A 45 30.26 20.80 -0.21
C ALA A 45 31.69 20.20 -0.10
N SER A 46 32.44 20.53 0.96
CA SER A 46 33.74 19.92 1.25
C SER A 46 33.62 18.42 1.51
N ILE A 47 32.60 17.98 2.26
CA ILE A 47 32.30 16.55 2.47
C ILE A 47 31.96 15.88 1.14
N MET A 48 31.10 16.50 0.32
CA MET A 48 30.76 16.00 -1.02
C MET A 48 31.98 15.89 -1.93
N ARG A 49 32.94 16.82 -1.82
CA ARG A 49 34.22 16.76 -2.55
C ARG A 49 35.07 15.56 -2.14
N THR A 50 35.11 15.20 -0.85
CA THR A 50 35.79 13.99 -0.38
C THR A 50 35.15 12.72 -0.93
N LEU A 51 33.82 12.70 -1.07
CA LEU A 51 33.08 11.62 -1.70
C LEU A 51 33.23 11.59 -3.23
N ASN A 52 33.86 12.62 -3.80
CA ASN A 52 34.22 12.71 -5.20
C ASN A 52 33.01 12.59 -6.15
N VAL A 53 31.88 13.20 -5.77
CA VAL A 53 30.61 13.21 -6.52
C VAL A 53 30.65 14.13 -7.75
N ASP A 54 29.64 14.05 -8.60
CA ASP A 54 29.52 14.88 -9.80
C ASP A 54 29.45 16.39 -9.48
N PRO A 55 29.91 17.25 -10.42
CA PRO A 55 29.90 18.70 -10.22
C PRO A 55 28.52 19.28 -9.92
N HIS A 56 27.44 18.73 -10.54
CA HIS A 56 26.08 19.22 -10.33
C HIS A 56 25.56 18.91 -8.91
N ALA A 57 25.85 17.72 -8.36
CA ALA A 57 25.56 17.39 -6.96
C ALA A 57 26.35 18.27 -5.99
N MET A 58 27.62 18.58 -6.31
CA MET A 58 28.45 19.46 -5.48
C MET A 58 27.89 20.89 -5.47
N GLN A 59 27.47 21.41 -6.62
CA GLN A 59 26.81 22.72 -6.72
C GLN A 59 25.48 22.72 -5.95
N ALA A 60 24.64 21.69 -6.14
CA ALA A 60 23.38 21.54 -5.42
C ALA A 60 23.58 21.46 -3.90
N ALA A 61 24.66 20.81 -3.43
CA ALA A 61 25.03 20.72 -2.02
C ALA A 61 25.33 22.08 -1.38
N ALA A 62 25.98 22.99 -2.12
CA ALA A 62 26.24 24.34 -1.65
C ALA A 62 24.98 25.21 -1.68
N LEU A 63 24.11 25.03 -2.70
CA LEU A 63 22.99 25.92 -2.98
C LEU A 63 21.71 25.58 -2.22
N PHE A 64 21.46 24.31 -1.88
CA PHE A 64 20.14 23.92 -1.35
C PHE A 64 19.78 24.62 -0.04
N VAL A 65 20.76 25.03 0.76
CA VAL A 65 20.53 25.71 2.04
C VAL A 65 20.13 27.17 1.84
N LEU A 66 20.62 27.83 0.79
CA LEU A 66 20.40 29.25 0.50
C LEU A 66 18.97 29.56 0.07
N THR A 67 18.32 28.57 -0.51
CA THR A 67 17.01 28.68 -1.14
C THR A 67 15.84 29.25 -0.31
N PRO A 68 15.81 29.30 1.05
CA PRO A 68 14.75 30.02 1.77
C PRO A 68 14.93 31.54 1.68
N HIS A 69 16.15 31.97 1.35
CA HIS A 69 16.54 33.37 1.21
C HIS A 69 16.47 33.86 -0.25
N LEU A 70 16.00 33.01 -1.18
CA LEU A 70 15.79 33.37 -2.58
C LEU A 70 14.29 33.61 -2.84
N SER A 71 13.96 34.70 -3.54
CA SER A 71 12.58 35.08 -3.86
C SER A 71 11.93 34.13 -4.86
N ASP A 72 12.67 33.72 -5.89
CA ASP A 72 12.26 32.69 -6.87
C ASP A 72 13.41 31.69 -7.09
N PRO A 73 13.55 30.68 -6.21
CA PRO A 73 14.66 29.73 -6.27
C PRO A 73 14.69 28.90 -7.55
N GLY A 74 13.52 28.61 -8.15
CA GLY A 74 13.44 27.75 -9.33
C GLY A 74 14.01 28.45 -10.56
N ARG A 75 13.58 29.69 -10.79
CA ARG A 75 14.02 30.49 -11.93
C ARG A 75 15.46 30.93 -11.79
N GLU A 76 15.85 31.49 -10.64
CA GLU A 76 17.19 32.05 -10.43
C GLU A 76 18.30 31.00 -10.50
N LEU A 77 18.04 29.79 -9.99
CA LEU A 77 18.98 28.68 -10.09
C LEU A 77 19.06 28.11 -11.51
N THR A 78 17.93 28.06 -12.23
CA THR A 78 17.90 27.55 -13.62
C THR A 78 18.68 28.49 -14.55
N GLU A 79 18.50 29.80 -14.42
CA GLU A 79 19.17 30.81 -15.25
C GLU A 79 20.70 30.84 -15.02
N ARG A 80 21.18 30.62 -13.79
CA ARG A 80 22.61 30.72 -13.43
C ARG A 80 23.37 29.40 -13.43
N PHE A 81 22.74 28.30 -13.01
CA PHE A 81 23.40 27.01 -12.76
C PHE A 81 22.81 25.86 -13.58
N GLY A 82 21.74 26.11 -14.33
CA GLY A 82 21.08 25.13 -15.20
C GLY A 82 19.95 24.36 -14.53
N GLU A 83 19.12 23.74 -15.38
CA GLU A 83 17.89 23.05 -14.96
C GLU A 83 18.16 21.83 -14.06
N GLU A 84 19.26 21.11 -14.29
CA GLU A 84 19.60 19.92 -13.50
C GLU A 84 19.91 20.27 -12.04
N VAL A 85 20.70 21.32 -11.80
CA VAL A 85 21.04 21.78 -10.44
C VAL A 85 19.80 22.31 -9.73
N ALA A 86 18.97 23.09 -10.43
CA ALA A 86 17.71 23.60 -9.88
C ALA A 86 16.76 22.46 -9.46
N ARG A 87 16.66 21.40 -10.27
CA ARG A 87 15.87 20.19 -9.95
C ARG A 87 16.42 19.48 -8.73
N LEU A 88 17.73 19.20 -8.67
CA LEU A 88 18.38 18.55 -7.53
C LEU A 88 18.15 19.34 -6.24
N VAL A 89 18.31 20.65 -6.30
CA VAL A 89 18.06 21.54 -5.16
C VAL A 89 16.60 21.46 -4.72
N ALA A 90 15.64 21.52 -5.65
CA ALA A 90 14.22 21.40 -5.34
C ALA A 90 13.88 20.06 -4.67
N ASP A 91 14.47 18.96 -5.16
CA ASP A 91 14.26 17.62 -4.61
C ASP A 91 14.83 17.48 -3.18
N VAL A 92 16.03 18.01 -2.92
CA VAL A 92 16.62 18.07 -1.56
C VAL A 92 15.75 18.89 -0.61
N ARG A 93 15.18 20.00 -1.06
CA ARG A 93 14.28 20.80 -0.22
C ARG A 93 12.95 20.11 0.06
N LYS A 94 12.40 19.42 -0.94
CA LYS A 94 11.17 18.66 -0.79
C LYS A 94 11.33 17.57 0.27
N LEU A 95 12.47 16.88 0.27
CA LEU A 95 12.88 15.95 1.33
C LEU A 95 12.92 16.65 2.69
N LEU A 96 13.59 17.80 2.83
CA LEU A 96 13.68 18.52 4.11
C LEU A 96 12.30 18.90 4.66
N ARG A 97 11.38 19.35 3.80
CA ARG A 97 10.00 19.68 4.18
C ARG A 97 9.22 18.43 4.60
N LEU A 98 9.36 17.32 3.86
CA LEU A 98 8.72 16.05 4.21
C LEU A 98 9.26 15.50 5.54
N GLY A 99 10.56 15.61 5.82
CA GLY A 99 11.13 15.18 7.10
C GLY A 99 10.70 16.05 8.29
N THR A 100 10.74 17.37 8.13
CA THR A 100 10.38 18.32 9.20
C THR A 100 8.89 18.33 9.55
N VAL A 101 8.00 18.19 8.56
CA VAL A 101 6.55 18.13 8.79
C VAL A 101 6.14 16.82 9.48
N SER A 102 6.77 15.71 9.10
CA SER A 102 6.40 14.38 9.62
C SER A 102 6.89 14.15 11.05
N LEU A 103 7.99 14.79 11.45
CA LEU A 103 8.54 14.70 12.80
C LEU A 103 7.94 15.72 13.78
N ARG A 104 7.56 16.92 13.33
CA ARG A 104 6.84 17.88 14.20
C ARG A 104 5.43 17.41 14.54
N ALA A 105 4.77 16.69 13.64
CA ALA A 105 3.53 15.99 13.94
C ALA A 105 3.72 14.89 15.01
N ALA A 106 4.88 14.21 15.01
CA ALA A 106 5.22 13.19 16.00
C ALA A 106 5.60 13.76 17.39
N GLN A 107 6.11 14.99 17.47
CA GLN A 107 6.65 15.58 18.71
C GLN A 107 5.63 16.43 19.50
N ASN A 108 4.61 17.00 18.84
CA ASN A 108 3.58 17.78 19.54
C ASN A 108 2.45 16.91 20.14
N ALA A 109 2.52 15.59 19.99
CA ALA A 109 1.53 14.67 20.50
C ALA A 109 1.80 14.32 21.97
N LYS A 110 0.94 14.80 22.87
CA LYS A 110 0.81 14.19 24.20
C LYS A 110 0.23 12.78 24.03
N PRO A 111 0.63 11.80 24.85
CA PRO A 111 0.10 10.45 24.76
C PRO A 111 -1.34 10.46 25.27
N ASP A 112 -2.32 10.58 24.37
CA ASP A 112 -3.72 10.30 24.66
C ASP A 112 -4.21 9.08 23.86
N THR A 113 -5.19 8.41 24.42
CA THR A 113 -5.48 6.97 24.33
C THR A 113 -5.53 6.30 22.93
N GLY A 114 -4.79 5.19 22.79
CA GLY A 114 -5.21 3.92 22.16
C GLY A 114 -5.48 3.81 20.64
N ARG A 115 -6.18 4.76 20.02
CA ARG A 115 -6.57 4.72 18.59
C ARG A 115 -5.78 5.70 17.72
N ASP A 116 -5.56 6.91 18.23
CA ASP A 116 -4.88 7.98 17.49
C ASP A 116 -3.39 7.66 17.28
N ALA A 117 -2.74 7.02 18.25
CA ALA A 117 -1.34 6.60 18.14
C ALA A 117 -1.06 5.57 17.02
N ALA A 118 -2.06 4.79 16.59
CA ALA A 118 -1.91 3.84 15.47
C ALA A 118 -2.02 4.53 14.11
N GLU A 119 -2.93 5.51 14.00
CA GLU A 119 -3.12 6.32 12.80
C GLU A 119 -1.96 7.32 12.60
N GLU A 120 -1.44 7.86 13.69
CA GLU A 120 -0.23 8.70 13.74
C GLU A 120 1.04 7.91 13.36
N ARG A 121 1.18 6.67 13.82
CA ARG A 121 2.27 5.79 13.37
C ARG A 121 2.15 5.43 11.88
N ARG A 122 0.93 5.24 11.37
CA ARG A 122 0.68 5.05 9.93
C ARG A 122 1.12 6.26 9.12
N THR A 123 0.79 7.48 9.56
CA THR A 123 1.22 8.70 8.87
C THR A 123 2.74 8.93 8.93
N GLN A 124 3.40 8.56 10.03
CA GLN A 124 4.86 8.55 10.15
C GLN A 124 5.52 7.57 9.17
N ILE A 125 5.01 6.34 9.08
CA ILE A 125 5.50 5.33 8.14
C ILE A 125 5.23 5.77 6.69
N GLU A 126 4.07 6.36 6.41
CA GLU A 126 3.72 6.85 5.08
C GLU A 126 4.57 8.06 4.65
N ALA A 127 4.93 8.93 5.60
CA ALA A 127 5.87 10.02 5.38
C ALA A 127 7.29 9.55 5.10
N LEU A 128 7.79 8.61 5.91
CA LEU A 128 9.10 8.00 5.73
C LEU A 128 9.14 7.21 4.40
N ARG A 129 8.05 6.53 4.05
CA ARG A 129 7.80 5.93 2.72
C ARG A 129 7.83 6.95 1.59
N LYS A 130 7.15 8.09 1.72
CA LYS A 130 7.18 9.18 0.72
C LYS A 130 8.58 9.79 0.58
N MET A 131 9.32 9.88 1.68
CA MET A 131 10.72 10.32 1.71
C MET A 131 11.63 9.31 0.99
N LEU A 132 11.47 8.01 1.25
CA LEU A 132 12.19 6.93 0.58
C LEU A 132 11.86 6.82 -0.92
N LEU A 133 10.61 7.03 -1.31
CA LEU A 133 10.20 7.13 -2.71
C LEU A 133 10.72 8.40 -3.41
N ALA A 134 11.02 9.45 -2.66
CA ALA A 134 11.73 10.62 -3.19
C ALA A 134 13.23 10.31 -3.38
N PHE A 135 13.86 9.56 -2.47
CA PHE A 135 15.22 9.05 -2.62
C PHE A 135 15.39 8.11 -3.82
N ALA A 136 14.31 7.44 -4.22
CA ALA A 136 14.28 6.52 -5.33
C ALA A 136 14.59 7.16 -6.70
N GLN A 137 14.36 8.45 -6.86
CA GLN A 137 14.49 9.13 -8.15
C GLN A 137 15.94 9.58 -8.43
N ASP A 138 16.67 10.04 -7.41
CA ASP A 138 18.06 10.47 -7.55
C ASP A 138 18.87 10.28 -6.25
N ILE A 139 19.89 9.43 -6.30
CA ILE A 139 20.80 9.14 -5.17
C ILE A 139 21.56 10.38 -4.70
N ARG A 140 21.83 11.34 -5.58
CA ARG A 140 22.61 12.55 -5.27
C ARG A 140 21.90 13.39 -4.20
N VAL A 141 20.58 13.38 -4.20
CA VAL A 141 19.74 14.04 -3.19
C VAL A 141 19.99 13.44 -1.79
N VAL A 142 20.15 12.12 -1.69
CA VAL A 142 20.47 11.42 -0.45
C VAL A 142 21.88 11.76 0.03
N LEU A 143 22.85 11.74 -0.89
CA LEU A 143 24.25 12.07 -0.59
C LEU A 143 24.37 13.49 -0.02
N ILE A 144 23.72 14.46 -0.65
CA ILE A 144 23.65 15.85 -0.19
C ILE A 144 23.07 15.91 1.22
N ARG A 145 22.00 15.16 1.49
CA ARG A 145 21.35 15.15 2.81
C ARG A 145 22.25 14.54 3.89
N LEU A 146 22.91 13.42 3.60
CA LEU A 146 23.84 12.77 4.53
C LEU A 146 25.04 13.68 4.83
N ALA A 147 25.60 14.33 3.81
CA ALA A 147 26.69 15.28 3.96
C ALA A 147 26.27 16.49 4.81
N SER A 148 25.08 17.05 4.58
CA SER A 148 24.55 18.16 5.38
C SER A 148 24.32 17.75 6.84
N ARG A 149 23.75 16.56 7.10
CA ARG A 149 23.56 16.06 8.46
C ARG A 149 24.90 15.85 9.17
N LEU A 150 25.90 15.32 8.49
CA LEU A 150 27.25 15.16 9.02
C LEU A 150 27.88 16.52 9.36
N GLN A 151 27.76 17.51 8.47
CA GLN A 151 28.26 18.86 8.73
C GLN A 151 27.61 19.47 9.98
N SER A 152 26.29 19.31 10.16
CA SER A 152 25.61 19.77 11.38
C SER A 152 26.20 19.14 12.64
N LEU A 153 26.45 17.82 12.64
CA LEU A 153 27.03 17.14 13.79
C LEU A 153 28.48 17.57 14.07
N ARG A 154 29.28 17.77 13.01
CA ARG A 154 30.63 18.35 13.13
C ARG A 154 30.60 19.74 13.74
N TYR A 155 29.65 20.58 13.33
CA TYR A 155 29.47 21.91 13.88
C TYR A 155 29.14 21.85 15.38
N TYR A 156 28.15 21.05 15.80
CA TYR A 156 27.82 20.88 17.22
C TYR A 156 29.04 20.41 18.04
N ALA A 157 29.81 19.47 17.50
CA ALA A 157 31.01 18.96 18.17
C ALA A 157 32.11 20.03 18.29
N ALA A 158 32.35 20.81 17.24
CA ALA A 158 33.34 21.88 17.21
C ALA A 158 32.95 23.07 18.09
N ALA A 159 31.67 23.47 18.05
CA ALA A 159 31.11 24.53 18.87
C ALA A 159 30.92 24.12 20.34
N LYS A 160 31.03 22.82 20.65
CA LYS A 160 30.76 22.22 21.98
C LYS A 160 29.34 22.55 22.48
N ILE A 161 28.38 22.53 21.56
CA ILE A 161 26.96 22.76 21.84
C ILE A 161 26.25 21.41 21.72
N ASP A 162 25.37 21.11 22.67
CA ASP A 162 24.56 19.90 22.59
C ASP A 162 23.48 20.08 21.51
N PRO A 163 23.41 19.17 20.52
CA PRO A 163 22.35 19.21 19.53
C PRO A 163 21.00 18.92 20.21
N PRO A 164 19.89 19.38 19.61
CA PRO A 164 18.57 18.88 19.95
C PRO A 164 18.55 17.32 19.94
N PRO A 165 17.95 16.65 20.95
CA PRO A 165 18.01 15.18 21.08
C PRO A 165 17.51 14.42 19.85
N ASP A 166 16.57 15.00 19.11
CA ASP A 166 16.05 14.46 17.86
C ASP A 166 17.13 14.34 16.78
N VAL A 167 18.12 15.24 16.74
CA VAL A 167 19.17 15.22 15.72
C VAL A 167 20.11 14.02 15.88
N ALA A 168 20.52 13.71 17.11
CA ALA A 168 21.39 12.57 17.41
C ALA A 168 20.63 11.26 17.16
N ARG A 169 19.41 11.15 17.69
CA ARG A 169 18.55 9.97 17.50
C ARG A 169 18.20 9.72 16.03
N GLU A 170 17.75 10.73 15.30
CA GLU A 170 17.44 10.62 13.86
C GLU A 170 18.67 10.18 13.06
N THR A 171 19.86 10.61 13.48
CA THR A 171 21.11 10.17 12.84
C THR A 171 21.36 8.68 13.04
N LEU A 172 21.21 8.17 14.25
CA LEU A 172 21.41 6.74 14.54
C LEU A 172 20.32 5.85 13.93
N GLU A 173 19.07 6.30 13.93
CA GLU A 173 17.93 5.50 13.48
C GLU A 173 17.71 5.55 11.96
N ILE A 174 18.01 6.67 11.30
CA ILE A 174 17.69 6.89 9.89
C ILE A 174 18.95 7.06 9.04
N TYR A 175 19.77 8.09 9.32
CA TYR A 175 20.85 8.48 8.41
C TYR A 175 22.04 7.51 8.39
N ALA A 176 22.48 7.01 9.55
CA ALA A 176 23.59 6.06 9.61
C ALA A 176 23.24 4.69 8.98
N PRO A 177 22.06 4.09 9.24
CA PRO A 177 21.63 2.88 8.53
C PRO A 177 21.49 3.10 7.02
N LEU A 178 20.99 4.27 6.59
CA LEU A 178 20.91 4.64 5.19
C LEU A 178 22.30 4.70 4.52
N ALA A 179 23.27 5.34 5.18
CA ALA A 179 24.66 5.37 4.71
C ALA A 179 25.28 3.96 4.64
N ASN A 180 24.99 3.08 5.60
CA ASN A 180 25.45 1.69 5.60
C ASN A 180 24.93 0.89 4.41
N ARG A 181 23.63 1.04 4.09
CA ARG A 181 23.00 0.38 2.95
C ARG A 181 23.60 0.90 1.65
N LEU A 182 23.81 2.21 1.54
CA LEU A 182 24.48 2.83 0.37
C LEU A 182 25.94 2.38 0.19
N GLY A 183 26.49 1.65 1.16
CA GLY A 183 27.89 1.24 1.18
C GLY A 183 28.86 2.40 1.45
N ILE A 184 28.36 3.58 1.86
CA ILE A 184 29.20 4.75 2.12
C ILE A 184 29.68 4.68 3.55
N TRP A 185 30.67 3.84 3.76
CA TRP A 185 31.18 3.56 5.10
C TRP A 185 31.77 4.81 5.73
N GLN A 186 32.46 5.67 4.97
CA GLN A 186 33.07 6.90 5.49
C GLN A 186 32.06 7.82 6.19
N LEU A 187 30.90 8.04 5.58
CA LEU A 187 29.83 8.83 6.21
C LEU A 187 29.21 8.08 7.39
N LYS A 188 28.96 6.77 7.23
CA LYS A 188 28.28 5.96 8.23
C LYS A 188 28.99 6.03 9.58
N TRP A 189 30.27 5.69 9.65
CA TRP A 189 30.95 5.57 10.94
C TRP A 189 31.05 6.91 11.66
N GLU A 190 31.25 7.99 10.90
CA GLU A 190 31.39 9.33 11.47
C GLU A 190 30.05 9.84 11.99
N LEU A 191 28.96 9.58 11.27
CA LEU A 191 27.60 9.81 11.73
C LEU A 191 27.29 9.00 13.00
N GLU A 192 27.63 7.70 13.04
CA GLU A 192 27.44 6.83 14.21
C GLU A 192 28.20 7.36 15.43
N ASP A 193 29.51 7.65 15.32
CA ASP A 193 30.34 8.10 16.44
C ASP A 193 29.94 9.49 16.95
N LEU A 194 29.66 10.45 16.05
CA LEU A 194 29.22 11.79 16.45
C LEU A 194 27.83 11.75 17.09
N ALA A 195 26.89 11.01 16.52
CA ALA A 195 25.56 10.90 17.12
C ALA A 195 25.60 10.18 18.48
N PHE A 196 26.40 9.12 18.60
CA PHE A 196 26.58 8.41 19.87
C PHE A 196 27.21 9.28 20.95
N ARG A 197 28.16 10.15 20.58
CA ARG A 197 28.75 11.14 21.49
C ARG A 197 27.70 12.04 22.15
N PHE A 198 26.64 12.40 21.44
CA PHE A 198 25.57 13.26 21.94
C PHE A 198 24.44 12.49 22.62
N GLU A 199 24.08 11.29 22.12
CA GLU A 199 23.01 10.47 22.73
C GLU A 199 23.44 9.87 24.08
N ASP A 200 24.69 9.38 24.19
CA ASP A 200 25.25 8.84 25.44
C ASP A 200 26.71 9.31 25.64
N PRO A 201 26.90 10.54 26.13
CA PRO A 201 28.22 11.11 26.32
C PRO A 201 29.04 10.39 27.40
N VAL A 202 28.38 9.75 28.37
CA VAL A 202 29.06 9.06 29.50
C VAL A 202 29.71 7.79 28.99
N THR A 203 28.95 6.94 28.29
CA THR A 203 29.48 5.70 27.73
C THR A 203 30.51 5.97 26.62
N TYR A 204 30.27 6.97 25.77
CA TYR A 204 31.23 7.39 24.76
C TYR A 204 32.59 7.75 25.37
N LYS A 205 32.60 8.62 26.40
CA LYS A 205 33.84 9.02 27.08
C LYS A 205 34.52 7.85 27.78
N ARG A 206 33.75 6.93 28.37
CA ARG A 206 34.30 5.71 29.00
C ARG A 206 35.05 4.85 27.98
N ILE A 207 34.42 4.54 26.84
CA ILE A 207 35.04 3.73 25.78
C ILE A 207 36.24 4.46 25.17
N ALA A 208 36.14 5.77 24.94
CA ALA A 208 37.25 6.57 24.43
C ALA A 208 38.47 6.52 25.36
N LYS A 209 38.27 6.61 26.69
CA LYS A 209 39.34 6.51 27.68
C LYS A 209 40.00 5.12 27.68
N LEU A 210 39.20 4.06 27.68
CA LEU A 210 39.69 2.67 27.62
C LEU A 210 40.49 2.40 26.34
N LEU A 211 40.11 3.03 25.22
CA LEU A 211 40.81 2.91 23.94
C LEU A 211 42.17 3.63 23.96
N ASP A 212 42.27 4.75 24.68
CA ASP A 212 43.48 5.56 24.78
C ASP A 212 44.51 4.93 25.71
N GLU A 213 44.09 4.36 26.85
CA GLU A 213 44.96 3.70 27.83
C GLU A 213 45.78 2.54 27.22
N LYS A 214 45.21 1.80 26.26
CA LYS A 214 45.87 0.66 25.57
C LYS A 214 46.40 1.01 24.16
N ARG A 215 46.47 2.30 23.81
CA ARG A 215 46.78 2.73 22.44
C ARG A 215 48.20 2.36 22.00
N ILE A 216 49.20 2.66 22.83
CA ILE A 216 50.62 2.47 22.50
C ILE A 216 50.93 0.98 22.30
N GLU A 217 50.48 0.13 23.24
CA GLU A 217 50.65 -1.32 23.14
C GLU A 217 50.00 -1.90 21.88
N ARG A 218 48.81 -1.38 21.52
CA ARG A 218 48.09 -1.82 20.32
C ARG A 218 48.78 -1.37 19.03
N GLU A 219 49.23 -0.12 18.95
CA GLU A 219 49.90 0.42 17.77
C GLU A 219 51.24 -0.29 17.53
N ALA A 220 52.02 -0.55 18.59
CA ALA A 220 53.27 -1.31 18.49
C ALA A 220 53.03 -2.73 17.97
N TYR A 221 52.05 -3.45 18.53
CA TYR A 221 51.70 -4.79 18.09
C TYR A 221 51.24 -4.85 16.64
N VAL A 222 50.37 -3.91 16.23
CA VAL A 222 49.89 -3.85 14.85
C VAL A 222 51.03 -3.51 13.89
N ALA A 223 51.97 -2.63 14.28
CA ALA A 223 53.13 -2.31 13.46
C ALA A 223 54.05 -3.52 13.23
N GLU A 224 54.34 -4.29 14.27
CA GLU A 224 55.16 -5.52 14.18
C GLU A 224 54.50 -6.58 13.29
N ALA A 225 53.20 -6.81 13.45
CA ALA A 225 52.45 -7.74 12.61
C ALA A 225 52.41 -7.28 11.13
N ILE A 226 52.30 -5.97 10.88
CA ILE A 226 52.33 -5.39 9.53
C ILE A 226 53.71 -5.58 8.90
N GLU A 227 54.79 -5.29 9.62
CA GLU A 227 56.16 -5.41 9.12
C GLU A 227 56.47 -6.87 8.73
N ARG A 228 56.09 -7.83 9.57
CA ARG A 228 56.26 -9.26 9.29
C ARG A 228 55.47 -9.69 8.05
N LEU A 229 54.22 -9.27 7.92
CA LEU A 229 53.41 -9.58 6.74
C LEU A 229 53.98 -8.93 5.48
N GLN A 230 54.45 -7.68 5.56
CA GLN A 230 55.08 -6.99 4.43
C GLN A 230 56.35 -7.70 3.95
N HIS A 231 57.14 -8.27 4.86
CA HIS A 231 58.32 -9.05 4.51
C HIS A 231 57.96 -10.29 3.68
N GLU A 232 57.03 -11.12 4.15
CA GLU A 232 56.56 -12.32 3.43
C GLU A 232 55.91 -11.97 2.08
N LEU A 233 55.15 -10.88 2.02
CA LEU A 233 54.54 -10.41 0.77
C LEU A 233 55.60 -9.97 -0.24
N ALA A 234 56.70 -9.36 0.22
CA ALA A 234 57.83 -8.99 -0.62
C ALA A 234 58.57 -10.22 -1.16
N GLU A 235 58.79 -11.25 -0.35
CA GLU A 235 59.38 -12.52 -0.80
C GLU A 235 58.49 -13.24 -1.82
N ALA A 236 57.18 -13.20 -1.63
CA ALA A 236 56.19 -13.74 -2.57
C ALA A 236 56.00 -12.86 -3.84
N HIS A 237 56.65 -11.71 -3.94
CA HIS A 237 56.54 -10.74 -5.03
C HIS A 237 55.10 -10.24 -5.26
N ILE A 238 54.30 -10.12 -4.19
CA ILE A 238 52.91 -9.62 -4.25
C ILE A 238 52.89 -8.14 -3.83
N PRO A 239 52.57 -7.20 -4.74
CA PRO A 239 52.44 -5.79 -4.38
C PRO A 239 51.17 -5.59 -3.55
N ALA A 240 51.33 -5.17 -2.29
CA ALA A 240 50.23 -4.96 -1.37
C ALA A 240 50.46 -3.73 -0.47
N ASP A 241 49.40 -2.99 -0.19
CA ASP A 241 49.37 -1.93 0.82
C ASP A 241 48.75 -2.48 2.11
N VAL A 242 49.54 -2.53 3.19
CA VAL A 242 49.11 -3.05 4.49
C VAL A 242 49.03 -1.90 5.48
N SER A 243 47.84 -1.66 6.02
CA SER A 243 47.58 -0.57 6.97
C SER A 243 46.74 -0.99 8.16
N GLY A 244 47.05 -0.45 9.34
CA GLY A 244 46.25 -0.64 10.55
C GLY A 244 44.88 0.02 10.42
N ARG A 245 43.82 -0.67 10.83
CA ARG A 245 42.45 -0.17 10.80
C ARG A 245 41.95 0.11 12.22
N PRO A 246 41.87 1.37 12.67
CA PRO A 246 41.23 1.68 13.94
C PRO A 246 39.73 1.35 13.89
N LYS A 247 39.20 0.77 14.97
CA LYS A 247 37.75 0.56 15.13
C LYS A 247 37.08 1.78 15.74
N HIS A 248 35.87 2.08 15.26
CA HIS A 248 35.04 3.18 15.71
C HIS A 248 34.35 2.89 17.03
N ILE A 249 34.13 3.93 17.83
CA ILE A 249 33.63 3.84 19.21
C ILE A 249 32.24 3.20 19.24
N TYR A 250 31.34 3.62 18.36
CA TYR A 250 29.99 3.08 18.30
C TYR A 250 29.97 1.60 17.89
N SER A 251 30.88 1.18 17.02
CA SER A 251 30.99 -0.23 16.63
C SER A 251 31.53 -1.10 17.76
N ILE A 252 32.46 -0.58 18.57
CA ILE A 252 32.94 -1.22 19.79
C ILE A 252 31.78 -1.36 20.79
N TRP A 253 31.05 -0.29 21.05
CA TRP A 253 29.88 -0.29 21.94
C TRP A 253 28.81 -1.30 21.49
N ARG A 254 28.48 -1.33 20.20
CA ARG A 254 27.50 -2.28 19.63
C ARG A 254 27.94 -3.73 19.82
N LYS A 255 29.24 -4.03 19.70
CA LYS A 255 29.80 -5.37 19.94
C LYS A 255 29.80 -5.75 21.43
N MET A 256 30.14 -4.81 22.33
CA MET A 256 30.04 -5.01 23.78
C MET A 256 28.61 -5.35 24.20
N ARG A 257 27.63 -4.57 23.71
CA ARG A 257 26.22 -4.78 24.04
C ARG A 257 25.66 -6.07 23.45
N GLY A 258 26.02 -6.42 22.21
CA GLY A 258 25.47 -7.60 21.52
C GLY A 258 25.98 -8.94 22.05
N LYS A 259 27.17 -8.99 22.67
CA LYS A 259 27.77 -10.22 23.20
C LYS A 259 27.86 -10.24 24.74
N GLU A 260 27.36 -9.21 25.42
CA GLU A 260 27.54 -8.99 26.87
C GLU A 260 29.00 -9.07 27.35
N LEU A 261 29.95 -8.75 26.46
CA LEU A 261 31.39 -8.85 26.73
C LEU A 261 31.93 -7.59 27.39
N ASP A 262 32.87 -7.78 28.33
CA ASP A 262 33.65 -6.68 28.88
C ASP A 262 34.72 -6.19 27.89
N PHE A 263 35.18 -4.95 28.02
CA PHE A 263 36.16 -4.34 27.11
C PHE A 263 37.48 -5.14 27.06
N SER A 264 37.82 -5.81 28.17
CA SER A 264 39.00 -6.66 28.31
C SER A 264 39.00 -7.89 27.41
N GLU A 265 37.82 -8.38 27.01
CA GLU A 265 37.63 -9.61 26.21
C GLU A 265 37.47 -9.32 24.71
N LEU A 266 37.52 -8.05 24.30
CA LEU A 266 37.44 -7.66 22.89
C LEU A 266 38.79 -7.88 22.18
N TYR A 267 39.03 -9.12 21.74
CA TYR A 267 40.13 -9.45 20.82
C TYR A 267 40.10 -8.60 19.53
N ASP A 268 38.87 -8.21 19.16
CA ASP A 268 38.48 -7.56 17.93
C ASP A 268 39.00 -6.11 17.77
N VAL A 269 39.54 -5.46 18.80
CA VAL A 269 40.02 -4.06 18.71
C VAL A 269 41.26 -3.91 17.80
N ARG A 270 41.93 -5.02 17.48
CA ARG A 270 43.10 -5.08 16.60
C ARG A 270 42.69 -5.61 15.23
N ALA A 271 42.81 -4.76 14.22
CA ALA A 271 42.55 -5.13 12.84
C ALA A 271 43.52 -4.39 11.91
N PHE A 272 43.92 -5.05 10.84
CA PHE A 272 44.63 -4.42 9.73
C PHE A 272 44.08 -4.88 8.39
N ARG A 273 44.34 -4.08 7.37
CA ARG A 273 43.80 -4.21 6.03
C ARG A 273 44.93 -4.41 5.06
N VAL A 274 44.76 -5.36 4.15
CA VAL A 274 45.67 -5.63 3.03
C VAL A 274 44.93 -5.30 1.74
N ILE A 275 45.49 -4.38 0.96
CA ILE A 275 44.95 -3.94 -0.32
C ILE A 275 45.88 -4.42 -1.43
N VAL A 276 45.36 -5.22 -2.34
CA VAL A 276 46.09 -5.82 -3.47
C VAL A 276 45.52 -5.37 -4.82
N PRO A 277 46.21 -5.54 -5.95
CA PRO A 277 45.66 -5.20 -7.25
C PRO A 277 44.56 -6.18 -7.68
N ASP A 278 44.81 -7.49 -7.57
CA ASP A 278 43.94 -8.52 -8.14
C ASP A 278 43.25 -9.44 -7.13
N ILE A 279 42.16 -10.08 -7.56
CA ILE A 279 41.42 -11.05 -6.73
C ILE A 279 42.26 -12.30 -6.45
N LYS A 280 43.10 -12.72 -7.41
CA LYS A 280 44.01 -13.86 -7.22
C LYS A 280 44.95 -13.60 -6.05
N ASP A 281 45.47 -12.39 -5.98
CA ASP A 281 46.36 -11.97 -4.90
C ASP A 281 45.63 -11.93 -3.56
N CYS A 282 44.33 -11.64 -3.51
CA CYS A 282 43.57 -11.69 -2.25
C CYS A 282 43.63 -13.08 -1.61
N TYR A 283 43.48 -14.14 -2.41
CA TYR A 283 43.55 -15.52 -1.92
C TYR A 283 45.00 -15.98 -1.66
N ALA A 284 45.97 -15.47 -2.42
CA ALA A 284 47.38 -15.73 -2.14
C ALA A 284 47.80 -15.11 -0.78
N VAL A 285 47.43 -13.85 -0.53
CA VAL A 285 47.64 -13.19 0.76
C VAL A 285 46.93 -13.94 1.89
N LEU A 286 45.71 -14.44 1.67
CA LEU A 286 45.01 -15.25 2.67
C LEU A 286 45.83 -16.49 3.06
N GLY A 287 46.41 -17.18 2.08
CA GLY A 287 47.30 -18.33 2.31
C GLY A 287 48.55 -17.96 3.11
N ILE A 288 49.17 -16.82 2.80
CA ILE A 288 50.34 -16.30 3.54
C ILE A 288 49.96 -15.97 4.99
N VAL A 289 48.82 -15.31 5.21
CA VAL A 289 48.31 -14.99 6.55
C VAL A 289 48.05 -16.24 7.38
N HIS A 290 47.48 -17.30 6.78
CA HIS A 290 47.24 -18.59 7.47
C HIS A 290 48.52 -19.42 7.65
N HIS A 291 49.57 -19.15 6.89
CA HIS A 291 50.89 -19.74 7.10
C HIS A 291 51.62 -19.08 8.29
N LEU A 292 51.55 -17.76 8.37
CA LEU A 292 52.15 -16.96 9.44
C LEU A 292 51.46 -17.18 10.79
N TRP A 293 50.12 -17.25 10.79
CA TRP A 293 49.32 -17.27 12.01
C TRP A 293 48.20 -18.29 11.94
N GLN A 294 47.91 -18.91 13.09
CA GLN A 294 46.90 -19.95 13.16
C GLN A 294 45.49 -19.34 13.00
N PRO A 295 44.69 -19.80 12.01
CA PRO A 295 43.32 -19.30 11.84
C PRO A 295 42.38 -19.83 12.92
N VAL A 296 41.48 -18.96 13.38
CA VAL A 296 40.43 -19.33 14.34
C VAL A 296 39.29 -20.02 13.58
N PRO A 297 38.89 -21.25 13.96
CA PRO A 297 37.79 -21.95 13.29
C PRO A 297 36.48 -21.15 13.33
N LYS A 298 35.73 -21.16 12.23
CA LYS A 298 34.45 -20.45 12.04
C LYS A 298 34.52 -18.91 12.00
N GLU A 299 35.71 -18.33 12.06
CA GLU A 299 35.94 -16.87 11.97
C GLU A 299 36.60 -16.50 10.63
N PHE A 300 36.18 -17.15 9.54
CA PHE A 300 36.56 -16.85 8.17
C PHE A 300 35.31 -16.60 7.32
N ASP A 301 35.21 -15.40 6.75
CA ASP A 301 34.14 -15.01 5.85
C ASP A 301 34.69 -14.58 4.48
N ASP A 302 34.23 -15.24 3.44
CA ASP A 302 34.52 -14.87 2.06
C ASP A 302 33.38 -14.02 1.47
N TYR A 303 33.47 -12.70 1.66
CA TYR A 303 32.55 -11.75 1.05
C TYR A 303 32.90 -11.42 -0.41
N ILE A 304 33.98 -11.98 -0.99
CA ILE A 304 34.25 -11.83 -2.42
C ILE A 304 33.32 -12.74 -3.22
N SER A 305 33.21 -14.02 -2.81
CA SER A 305 32.30 -14.98 -3.44
C SER A 305 30.84 -14.77 -3.01
N ARG A 306 30.61 -14.30 -1.77
CA ARG A 306 29.28 -13.99 -1.22
C ARG A 306 29.20 -12.54 -0.75
N PRO A 307 29.03 -11.57 -1.66
CA PRO A 307 28.95 -10.16 -1.29
C PRO A 307 27.81 -9.89 -0.31
N LYS A 308 28.01 -8.92 0.59
CA LYS A 308 26.95 -8.47 1.50
C LYS A 308 25.83 -7.78 0.71
N PRO A 309 24.61 -7.64 1.29
CA PRO A 309 23.50 -6.95 0.63
C PRO A 309 23.85 -5.54 0.13
N ASN A 310 24.74 -4.81 0.78
CA ASN A 310 25.20 -3.47 0.35
C ASN A 310 26.32 -3.51 -0.72
N GLY A 311 26.62 -4.67 -1.30
CA GLY A 311 27.66 -4.87 -2.30
C GLY A 311 29.09 -4.96 -1.74
N TYR A 312 29.28 -4.95 -0.41
CA TYR A 312 30.59 -5.05 0.21
C TYR A 312 31.29 -6.37 -0.11
N LYS A 313 32.56 -6.29 -0.53
CA LYS A 313 33.44 -7.43 -0.85
C LYS A 313 34.78 -7.30 -0.13
N SER A 314 35.19 -8.38 0.52
CA SER A 314 36.48 -8.54 1.21
C SER A 314 36.59 -9.97 1.73
N LEU A 315 37.79 -10.49 1.90
CA LEU A 315 38.04 -11.67 2.74
C LEU A 315 38.28 -11.21 4.17
N HIS A 316 37.56 -11.78 5.14
CA HIS A 316 37.77 -11.53 6.56
C HIS A 316 38.26 -12.82 7.21
N THR A 317 39.35 -12.74 7.97
CA THR A 317 39.85 -13.86 8.74
C THR A 317 40.33 -13.39 10.10
N VAL A 318 40.02 -14.14 11.16
CA VAL A 318 40.59 -13.94 12.48
C VAL A 318 41.68 -14.99 12.70
N VAL A 319 42.86 -14.53 13.11
CA VAL A 319 44.03 -15.38 13.37
C VAL A 319 44.60 -15.09 14.76
N ILE A 320 45.30 -16.07 15.33
CA ILE A 320 45.98 -15.96 16.62
C ILE A 320 47.45 -15.59 16.38
N GLY A 321 47.88 -14.44 16.89
CA GLY A 321 49.26 -13.98 16.80
C GLY A 321 50.21 -14.73 17.74
N ASP A 322 51.50 -14.45 17.59
CA ASP A 322 52.57 -15.11 18.36
C ASP A 322 52.48 -14.87 19.88
N ASP A 323 51.81 -13.78 20.29
CA ASP A 323 51.53 -13.42 21.68
C ASP A 323 50.30 -14.12 22.26
N GLY A 324 49.70 -15.06 21.51
CA GLY A 324 48.50 -15.80 21.87
C GLY A 324 47.21 -14.99 21.77
N ARG A 325 47.27 -13.76 21.23
CA ARG A 325 46.11 -12.88 21.14
C ARG A 325 45.56 -12.85 19.71
N ALA A 326 44.24 -12.85 19.57
CA ALA A 326 43.60 -12.84 18.25
C ALA A 326 43.49 -11.43 17.64
N PHE A 327 43.60 -11.34 16.32
CA PHE A 327 43.38 -10.13 15.51
C PHE A 327 42.68 -10.44 14.18
N GLU A 328 42.02 -9.44 13.61
CA GLU A 328 41.25 -9.54 12.36
C GLU A 328 42.05 -9.00 11.16
N VAL A 329 42.13 -9.77 10.09
CA VAL A 329 42.77 -9.37 8.82
C VAL A 329 41.72 -9.25 7.73
N GLN A 330 41.72 -8.11 7.03
CA GLN A 330 40.81 -7.83 5.93
C GLN A 330 41.58 -7.69 4.62
N ILE A 331 41.31 -8.57 3.67
CA ILE A 331 42.02 -8.61 2.39
C ILE A 331 41.04 -8.26 1.28
N ARG A 332 41.41 -7.33 0.41
CA ARG A 332 40.58 -6.89 -0.72
C ARG A 332 41.38 -6.19 -1.80
N THR A 333 40.77 -6.02 -2.98
CA THR A 333 41.41 -5.27 -4.06
C THR A 333 41.29 -3.75 -3.88
N GLN A 334 42.05 -2.96 -4.63
CA GLN A 334 41.92 -1.50 -4.66
C GLN A 334 40.50 -1.04 -5.04
N ASP A 335 39.87 -1.72 -6.01
CA ASP A 335 38.51 -1.40 -6.44
C ASP A 335 37.47 -1.78 -5.38
N MET A 336 37.62 -2.95 -4.75
CA MET A 336 36.79 -3.36 -3.62
C MET A 336 36.96 -2.41 -2.42
N HIS A 337 38.17 -1.90 -2.20
CA HIS A 337 38.43 -0.90 -1.17
C HIS A 337 37.70 0.41 -1.48
N ARG A 338 37.82 0.93 -2.70
CA ARG A 338 37.13 2.15 -3.13
C ARG A 338 35.62 2.01 -3.00
N PHE A 339 35.05 0.89 -3.44
CA PHE A 339 33.63 0.60 -3.28
C PHE A 339 33.23 0.48 -1.81
N ALA A 340 34.04 -0.13 -0.95
CA ALA A 340 33.71 -0.28 0.46
C ALA A 340 33.78 1.03 1.28
N GLU A 341 34.59 2.00 0.87
CA GLU A 341 34.67 3.31 1.55
C GLU A 341 33.58 4.27 1.06
N TYR A 342 33.35 4.31 -0.24
CA TYR A 342 32.49 5.31 -0.90
C TYR A 342 31.18 4.75 -1.46
N GLY A 343 30.98 3.43 -1.42
CA GLY A 343 29.75 2.78 -1.86
C GLY A 343 29.38 3.08 -3.30
N VAL A 344 28.07 3.30 -3.51
CA VAL A 344 27.51 3.65 -4.83
C VAL A 344 28.08 4.96 -5.39
N ALA A 345 28.60 5.87 -4.54
CA ALA A 345 29.21 7.12 -5.00
C ALA A 345 30.50 6.88 -5.82
N ALA A 346 31.23 5.79 -5.57
CA ALA A 346 32.41 5.42 -6.38
C ALA A 346 32.05 4.94 -7.79
N HIS A 347 30.89 4.30 -7.96
CA HIS A 347 30.48 3.68 -9.23
C HIS A 347 29.93 4.70 -10.23
N TRP A 348 29.26 5.75 -9.74
CA TRP A 348 28.64 6.78 -10.58
C TRP A 348 29.64 7.50 -11.52
N ARG A 349 30.90 7.71 -11.06
CA ARG A 349 31.95 8.36 -11.85
C ARG A 349 32.44 7.53 -13.04
N TYR A 350 32.61 6.21 -12.90
CA TYR A 350 33.35 5.41 -13.88
C TYR A 350 32.61 5.32 -15.24
N LYS A 351 31.26 5.33 -15.22
CA LYS A 351 30.43 5.19 -16.43
C LYS A 351 29.91 6.52 -17.03
N GLU A 352 30.15 7.67 -16.42
CA GLU A 352 29.97 8.98 -17.09
C GLU A 352 31.22 9.46 -17.80
N ALA A 353 32.41 9.21 -17.24
CA ALA A 353 33.68 9.54 -17.90
C ALA A 353 33.96 8.66 -19.14
N GLY A 354 33.45 7.43 -19.18
CA GLY A 354 33.58 6.50 -20.32
C GLY A 354 32.77 6.88 -21.57
N ALA A 355 31.96 7.95 -21.54
CA ALA A 355 31.19 8.41 -22.71
C ALA A 355 32.04 9.11 -23.78
N ARG A 356 33.37 9.22 -23.60
CA ARG A 356 34.30 9.80 -24.58
C ARG A 356 35.52 8.90 -24.77
N GLY A 357 35.37 7.84 -25.54
CA GLY A 357 36.52 7.12 -26.11
C GLY A 357 36.28 5.64 -26.34
N TYR A 358 36.32 5.26 -27.62
CA TYR A 358 36.25 3.91 -28.19
C TYR A 358 34.86 3.26 -28.30
N GLY A 359 34.45 3.09 -29.56
CA GLY A 359 33.19 2.47 -29.98
C GLY A 359 33.13 0.99 -29.64
N GLY A 360 32.62 0.70 -28.46
CA GLY A 360 31.89 -0.52 -28.14
C GLY A 360 30.45 -0.12 -27.84
N GLN A 361 29.48 -0.83 -28.39
CA GLN A 361 28.06 -0.59 -28.27
C GLN A 361 27.60 -0.84 -26.81
N PHE A 362 27.87 0.11 -25.89
CA PHE A 362 27.43 0.03 -24.50
C PHE A 362 25.99 0.51 -24.38
N SER A 363 25.10 -0.41 -23.99
CA SER A 363 23.67 -0.17 -23.88
C SER A 363 23.37 0.75 -22.69
N ALA A 364 22.29 1.53 -22.80
CA ALA A 364 21.76 2.30 -21.70
C ALA A 364 21.27 1.43 -20.52
N SER A 365 21.23 0.08 -20.59
CA SER A 365 20.62 -0.77 -19.56
C SER A 365 21.43 -0.88 -18.25
N ASP A 366 22.76 -0.76 -18.29
CA ASP A 366 23.60 -0.95 -17.10
C ASP A 366 23.39 0.11 -16.00
N LYS A 367 23.24 1.39 -16.39
CA LYS A 367 22.91 2.47 -15.45
C LYS A 367 21.50 2.33 -14.86
N TYR A 368 20.62 1.60 -15.54
CA TYR A 368 19.25 1.31 -15.11
C TYR A 368 19.24 0.13 -14.12
N ASP A 369 19.99 -0.93 -14.39
CA ASP A 369 20.07 -2.12 -13.51
C ASP A 369 20.68 -1.81 -12.14
N GLU A 370 21.65 -0.89 -12.07
CA GLU A 370 22.26 -0.46 -10.80
C GLU A 370 21.32 0.42 -9.95
N LYS A 371 20.55 1.32 -10.59
CA LYS A 371 19.48 2.08 -9.92
C LYS A 371 18.42 1.13 -9.34
N ILE A 372 18.04 0.11 -10.11
CA ILE A 372 17.08 -0.92 -9.71
C ILE A 372 17.62 -1.76 -8.53
N ALA A 373 18.91 -2.14 -8.56
CA ALA A 373 19.54 -2.92 -7.48
C ALA A 373 19.58 -2.16 -6.14
N TRP A 374 19.92 -0.88 -6.17
CA TRP A 374 19.89 -0.03 -4.96
C TRP A 374 18.47 0.21 -4.45
N LEU A 375 17.50 0.44 -5.35
CA LEU A 375 16.08 0.57 -5.01
C LEU A 375 15.54 -0.69 -4.33
N ARG A 376 15.94 -1.86 -4.80
CA ARG A 376 15.63 -3.15 -4.17
C ARG A 376 16.19 -3.22 -2.75
N GLN A 377 17.43 -2.78 -2.52
CA GLN A 377 18.04 -2.73 -1.17
C GLN A 377 17.38 -1.73 -0.22
N LEU A 378 16.87 -0.61 -0.75
CA LEU A 378 16.08 0.36 0.02
C LEU A 378 14.66 -0.13 0.33
N LEU A 379 14.04 -0.91 -0.56
CA LEU A 379 12.70 -1.48 -0.34
C LEU A 379 12.77 -2.71 0.58
N ALA A 380 13.86 -3.49 0.51
CA ALA A 380 14.20 -4.56 1.47
C ALA A 380 14.55 -4.02 2.89
N TRP A 381 14.49 -2.69 3.09
CA TRP A 381 14.59 -2.06 4.41
C TRP A 381 13.52 -2.57 5.40
N LYS A 382 12.42 -3.08 4.88
CA LYS A 382 11.33 -3.62 5.68
C LYS A 382 11.56 -5.06 6.16
N ASP A 383 12.29 -5.87 5.39
CA ASP A 383 12.36 -7.32 5.62
C ASP A 383 13.53 -7.70 6.57
N ASP A 384 14.69 -7.05 6.48
CA ASP A 384 15.88 -7.42 7.28
C ASP A 384 15.87 -6.95 8.75
N VAL A 385 14.82 -6.25 9.21
CA VAL A 385 14.65 -5.93 10.65
C VAL A 385 14.27 -7.20 11.44
N GLU A 386 14.00 -8.32 10.75
CA GLU A 386 13.71 -9.61 11.36
C GLU A 386 14.96 -10.38 11.82
N ASP A 387 16.12 -10.24 11.17
CA ASP A 387 17.28 -11.14 11.39
C ASP A 387 18.33 -10.62 12.40
N GLY A 388 18.26 -9.35 12.80
CA GLY A 388 19.17 -8.77 13.81
C GLY A 388 18.72 -8.92 15.26
N ALA A 389 17.56 -9.56 15.49
CA ALA A 389 16.87 -9.61 16.77
C ALA A 389 16.81 -11.03 17.38
N GLU A 390 17.66 -11.95 16.93
CA GLU A 390 17.96 -13.15 17.71
C GLU A 390 18.98 -12.78 18.78
N VAL A 391 18.48 -12.39 19.96
CA VAL A 391 19.03 -12.60 21.31
C VAL A 391 18.55 -11.46 22.21
N SER A 392 17.56 -11.80 23.04
CA SER A 392 17.19 -11.15 24.32
C SER A 392 16.51 -9.78 24.26
N GLY A 393 15.19 -9.81 24.05
CA GLY A 393 14.29 -8.66 24.22
C GLY A 393 12.81 -9.04 24.04
N ASP A 394 12.42 -10.20 24.57
CA ASP A 394 11.10 -10.79 24.36
C ASP A 394 9.96 -9.95 24.96
N LYS A 395 8.87 -9.87 24.18
CA LYS A 395 7.51 -9.33 24.47
C LYS A 395 7.17 -7.93 23.97
N ALA A 396 8.09 -6.95 23.95
CA ALA A 396 7.74 -5.61 23.47
C ALA A 396 7.76 -5.48 21.93
N TRP A 397 8.65 -6.20 21.25
CA TRP A 397 8.76 -6.20 19.77
C TRP A 397 7.85 -7.23 19.08
N ALA A 398 7.49 -8.32 19.77
CA ALA A 398 6.54 -9.31 19.25
C ALA A 398 5.10 -8.76 19.22
N GLN A 399 4.69 -7.99 20.25
CA GLN A 399 3.41 -7.27 20.26
C GLN A 399 3.34 -6.19 19.16
N LEU A 400 4.48 -5.62 18.74
CA LEU A 400 4.56 -4.70 17.60
C LEU A 400 4.30 -5.42 16.26
N ARG A 401 4.71 -6.69 16.08
CA ARG A 401 4.41 -7.47 14.86
C ARG A 401 2.95 -7.92 14.81
N GLU A 402 2.37 -8.38 15.92
CA GLU A 402 0.97 -8.83 15.94
C GLU A 402 -0.03 -7.67 15.78
N THR A 403 0.38 -6.43 16.08
CA THR A 403 -0.45 -5.22 15.89
C THR A 403 -0.12 -4.45 14.60
N SER A 404 0.92 -4.85 13.85
CA SER A 404 1.26 -4.30 12.53
C SER A 404 0.33 -4.88 11.46
N LEU A 405 -0.94 -4.52 11.58
CA LEU A 405 -2.00 -4.83 10.63
C LEU A 405 -1.68 -4.23 9.24
N ASP A 406 -1.57 -5.14 8.29
CA ASP A 406 -1.75 -5.01 6.84
C ASP A 406 -0.62 -4.33 6.06
N ASP A 407 0.26 -5.18 5.50
CA ASP A 407 1.22 -4.82 4.48
C ASP A 407 0.54 -4.65 3.10
N ASP A 408 -0.33 -3.65 2.97
CA ASP A 408 -1.31 -3.59 1.88
C ASP A 408 -0.74 -3.27 0.49
N HIS A 409 0.57 -3.02 0.32
CA HIS A 409 1.10 -2.49 -0.94
C HIS A 409 2.47 -3.04 -1.37
N ILE A 410 2.59 -3.34 -2.67
CA ILE A 410 3.83 -3.67 -3.37
C ILE A 410 4.32 -2.49 -4.22
N TYR A 411 5.62 -2.47 -4.54
CA TYR A 411 6.26 -1.48 -5.41
C TYR A 411 6.91 -2.17 -6.59
N VAL A 412 6.46 -1.78 -7.77
CA VAL A 412 6.89 -2.36 -9.05
C VAL A 412 7.45 -1.27 -9.94
N LEU A 413 8.41 -1.61 -10.78
CA LEU A 413 9.10 -0.66 -11.63
C LEU A 413 8.59 -0.73 -13.07
N THR A 414 8.53 0.41 -13.74
CA THR A 414 8.40 0.47 -15.19
C THR A 414 9.75 0.21 -15.86
N PRO A 415 9.80 -0.13 -17.16
CA PRO A 415 11.06 -0.22 -17.91
C PRO A 415 11.87 1.08 -17.93
N GLN A 416 11.22 2.21 -17.63
CA GLN A 416 11.83 3.54 -17.51
C GLN A 416 12.32 3.85 -16.07
N ALA A 417 12.39 2.84 -15.20
CA ALA A 417 12.77 2.94 -13.78
C ALA A 417 11.86 3.84 -12.91
N ARG A 418 10.60 4.05 -13.32
CA ARG A 418 9.61 4.73 -12.47
C ARG A 418 9.01 3.73 -11.49
N VAL A 419 9.07 4.04 -10.20
CA VAL A 419 8.46 3.22 -9.14
C VAL A 419 6.96 3.51 -9.06
N ILE A 420 6.15 2.46 -9.05
CA ILE A 420 4.68 2.52 -8.93
C ILE A 420 4.27 1.64 -7.74
N ALA A 421 3.49 2.23 -6.83
CA ALA A 421 2.89 1.51 -5.72
C ALA A 421 1.55 0.89 -6.15
N LEU A 422 1.36 -0.39 -5.88
CA LEU A 422 0.14 -1.16 -6.13
C LEU A 422 -0.27 -1.90 -4.85
N PRO A 423 -1.53 -2.35 -4.72
CA PRO A 423 -1.93 -3.16 -3.56
C PRO A 423 -1.23 -4.53 -3.56
N GLN A 424 -1.07 -5.14 -2.39
CA GLN A 424 -0.43 -6.45 -2.25
C GLN A 424 -1.19 -7.51 -3.05
N GLY A 425 -0.43 -8.36 -3.76
CA GLY A 425 -0.99 -9.38 -4.66
C GLY A 425 -1.56 -8.83 -5.96
N ALA A 426 -1.37 -7.53 -6.28
CA ALA A 426 -1.74 -6.95 -7.57
C ALA A 426 -1.06 -7.68 -8.74
N THR A 427 -1.72 -7.65 -9.89
CA THR A 427 -1.28 -8.34 -11.11
C THR A 427 -0.70 -7.37 -12.14
N PRO A 428 -0.07 -7.87 -13.22
CA PRO A 428 0.31 -7.04 -14.35
C PRO A 428 -0.85 -6.27 -14.97
N VAL A 429 -2.08 -6.80 -14.90
CA VAL A 429 -3.27 -6.10 -15.43
C VAL A 429 -3.61 -4.89 -14.55
N ASP A 430 -3.55 -5.04 -13.22
CA ASP A 430 -3.72 -3.91 -12.28
C ASP A 430 -2.65 -2.83 -12.51
N PHE A 431 -1.40 -3.24 -12.77
CA PHE A 431 -0.31 -2.32 -13.14
C PHE A 431 -0.61 -1.54 -14.43
N ALA A 432 -1.09 -2.21 -15.48
CA ALA A 432 -1.46 -1.57 -16.74
C ALA A 432 -2.58 -0.51 -16.54
N TYR A 433 -3.61 -0.81 -15.76
CA TYR A 433 -4.71 0.12 -15.44
C TYR A 433 -4.29 1.29 -14.53
N HIS A 434 -3.25 1.09 -13.73
CA HIS A 434 -2.64 2.13 -12.91
C HIS A 434 -1.84 3.12 -13.77
N LEU A 435 -1.12 2.63 -14.79
CA LEU A 435 -0.41 3.46 -15.75
C LEU A 435 -1.37 4.26 -16.62
N HIS A 436 -2.30 3.58 -17.31
CA HIS A 436 -3.29 4.25 -18.16
C HIS A 436 -4.51 3.34 -18.41
N SER A 437 -5.72 3.90 -18.43
CA SER A 437 -6.94 3.12 -18.67
C SER A 437 -6.91 2.41 -20.03
N GLU A 438 -6.52 3.11 -21.09
CA GLU A 438 -6.40 2.52 -22.43
C GLU A 438 -5.28 1.47 -22.55
N LEU A 439 -4.20 1.63 -21.77
CA LEU A 439 -3.14 0.60 -21.74
C LEU A 439 -3.66 -0.66 -21.08
N GLY A 440 -4.44 -0.52 -20.00
CA GLY A 440 -5.18 -1.62 -19.38
C GLY A 440 -6.15 -2.31 -20.35
N HIS A 441 -6.98 -1.54 -21.08
CA HIS A 441 -7.92 -2.11 -22.07
C HIS A 441 -7.22 -2.89 -23.18
N ARG A 442 -6.04 -2.42 -23.60
CA ARG A 442 -5.26 -3.02 -24.68
C ARG A 442 -4.25 -4.08 -24.21
N CYS A 443 -4.20 -4.38 -22.91
CA CYS A 443 -3.25 -5.32 -22.33
C CYS A 443 -3.51 -6.75 -22.81
N ARG A 444 -2.48 -7.41 -23.39
CA ARG A 444 -2.58 -8.80 -23.88
C ARG A 444 -1.57 -9.74 -23.23
N GLY A 445 -0.42 -9.21 -22.82
CA GLY A 445 0.61 -9.97 -22.12
C GLY A 445 1.46 -9.05 -21.24
N ALA A 446 2.26 -9.66 -20.38
CA ALA A 446 3.21 -8.94 -19.55
C ALA A 446 4.53 -9.69 -19.46
N ARG A 447 5.63 -8.94 -19.40
CA ARG A 447 6.94 -9.47 -19.00
C ARG A 447 7.30 -8.92 -17.64
N VAL A 448 7.82 -9.79 -16.78
CA VAL A 448 8.35 -9.44 -15.46
C VAL A 448 9.83 -9.80 -15.46
N ASP A 449 10.69 -8.81 -15.20
CA ASP A 449 12.16 -8.93 -15.27
C ASP A 449 12.65 -9.57 -16.59
N GLY A 450 12.00 -9.21 -17.71
CA GLY A 450 12.32 -9.70 -19.05
C GLY A 450 11.68 -11.04 -19.45
N VAL A 451 11.04 -11.75 -18.51
CA VAL A 451 10.41 -13.05 -18.76
C VAL A 451 8.90 -12.90 -18.95
N MET A 452 8.32 -13.54 -19.97
CA MET A 452 6.86 -13.55 -20.19
C MET A 452 6.16 -14.30 -19.06
N VAL A 453 5.21 -13.64 -18.41
CA VAL A 453 4.42 -14.24 -17.31
C VAL A 453 2.92 -14.21 -17.61
N PRO A 454 2.15 -15.15 -17.04
CA PRO A 454 0.69 -15.10 -17.06
C PRO A 454 0.14 -13.81 -16.41
N LEU A 455 -0.96 -13.28 -16.94
CA LEU A 455 -1.60 -12.04 -16.46
C LEU A 455 -2.22 -12.14 -15.06
N ASN A 456 -2.44 -13.35 -14.53
CA ASN A 456 -2.94 -13.60 -13.18
C ASN A 456 -1.81 -13.76 -12.14
N THR A 457 -0.55 -13.67 -12.56
CA THR A 457 0.59 -13.77 -11.64
C THR A 457 0.60 -12.57 -10.71
N SER A 458 0.71 -12.80 -9.40
CA SER A 458 0.90 -11.72 -8.43
C SER A 458 2.31 -11.16 -8.54
N LEU A 459 2.39 -9.83 -8.57
CA LEU A 459 3.64 -9.10 -8.63
C LEU A 459 4.28 -9.01 -7.24
N ALA A 460 5.62 -9.00 -7.21
CA ALA A 460 6.43 -8.83 -6.01
C ALA A 460 7.18 -7.49 -6.00
N ASN A 461 7.67 -7.09 -4.83
CA ASN A 461 8.45 -5.87 -4.67
C ASN A 461 9.72 -5.88 -5.52
N GLY A 462 10.01 -4.76 -6.17
CA GLY A 462 11.26 -4.56 -6.92
C GLY A 462 11.31 -5.21 -8.30
N GLN A 463 10.22 -5.83 -8.76
CA GLN A 463 10.13 -6.40 -10.10
C GLN A 463 9.89 -5.34 -11.16
N THR A 464 10.53 -5.48 -12.33
CA THR A 464 10.30 -4.61 -13.49
C THR A 464 9.21 -5.20 -14.37
N VAL A 465 8.11 -4.47 -14.58
CA VAL A 465 6.95 -4.96 -15.35
C VAL A 465 6.85 -4.22 -16.69
N GLU A 466 6.92 -4.96 -17.78
CA GLU A 466 6.67 -4.50 -19.14
C GLU A 466 5.30 -5.02 -19.62
N ILE A 467 4.44 -4.13 -20.12
CA ILE A 467 3.12 -4.50 -20.63
C ILE A 467 3.14 -4.58 -22.15
N VAL A 468 2.72 -5.71 -22.69
CA VAL A 468 2.53 -5.93 -24.12
C VAL A 468 1.09 -5.60 -24.46
N ALA A 469 0.89 -4.51 -25.19
CA ALA A 469 -0.42 -4.03 -25.61
C ALA A 469 -0.63 -4.16 -27.13
N VAL A 470 -1.88 -4.39 -27.55
CA VAL A 470 -2.30 -4.47 -28.96
C VAL A 470 -2.94 -3.16 -29.43
N LYS A 471 -2.96 -2.90 -30.75
CA LYS A 471 -3.57 -1.67 -31.31
C LYS A 471 -5.09 -1.68 -31.21
N GLU A 472 -5.71 -2.84 -31.48
CA GLU A 472 -7.16 -3.05 -31.43
C GLU A 472 -7.47 -4.24 -30.52
N GLY A 473 -8.52 -4.11 -29.72
CA GLY A 473 -8.94 -5.12 -28.74
C GLY A 473 -9.46 -4.49 -27.45
N GLY A 474 -10.09 -5.32 -26.61
CA GLY A 474 -10.65 -4.92 -25.34
C GLY A 474 -10.37 -5.92 -24.22
N PRO A 475 -10.67 -5.55 -22.96
CA PRO A 475 -10.51 -6.44 -21.81
C PRO A 475 -11.40 -7.68 -21.95
N SER A 476 -10.99 -8.80 -21.33
CA SER A 476 -11.84 -9.98 -21.22
C SER A 476 -12.85 -9.82 -20.08
N ARG A 477 -14.06 -10.41 -20.24
CA ARG A 477 -15.06 -10.49 -19.16
C ARG A 477 -14.54 -11.30 -17.97
N ASP A 478 -13.63 -12.24 -18.21
CA ASP A 478 -13.00 -13.07 -17.17
C ASP A 478 -12.21 -12.26 -16.14
N TRP A 479 -11.73 -11.06 -16.52
CA TRP A 479 -10.99 -10.19 -15.60
C TRP A 479 -11.86 -9.65 -14.47
N LEU A 480 -13.19 -9.60 -14.65
CA LEU A 480 -14.13 -9.20 -13.60
C LEU A 480 -14.42 -10.32 -12.59
N ASN A 481 -14.06 -11.57 -12.90
CA ASN A 481 -14.24 -12.70 -12.01
C ASN A 481 -13.14 -12.72 -10.93
N LEU A 482 -13.56 -12.49 -9.68
CA LEU A 482 -12.66 -12.45 -8.53
C LEU A 482 -11.93 -13.77 -8.26
N GLN A 483 -12.51 -14.91 -8.67
CA GLN A 483 -11.91 -16.23 -8.44
C GLN A 483 -10.72 -16.49 -9.36
N LEU A 484 -10.69 -15.90 -10.56
CA LEU A 484 -9.61 -16.08 -11.54
C LEU A 484 -8.38 -15.22 -11.22
N GLY A 485 -8.51 -14.26 -10.30
CA GLY A 485 -7.37 -13.52 -9.74
C GLY A 485 -6.72 -12.50 -10.67
N TYR A 486 -7.32 -12.15 -11.82
CA TYR A 486 -6.73 -11.19 -12.77
C TYR A 486 -6.70 -9.74 -12.28
N LEU A 487 -7.72 -9.30 -11.54
CA LEU A 487 -7.83 -7.92 -11.04
C LEU A 487 -8.10 -7.93 -9.54
N LYS A 488 -7.17 -7.38 -8.77
CA LYS A 488 -7.33 -7.15 -7.34
C LYS A 488 -7.78 -5.72 -7.06
N SER A 489 -7.32 -4.75 -7.86
CA SER A 489 -7.62 -3.33 -7.63
C SER A 489 -9.11 -3.00 -7.88
N PRO A 490 -9.83 -2.40 -6.90
CA PRO A 490 -11.19 -1.92 -7.11
C PRO A 490 -11.29 -0.91 -8.26
N ARG A 491 -10.28 -0.04 -8.40
CA ARG A 491 -10.22 0.98 -9.46
C ARG A 491 -10.13 0.36 -10.85
N ALA A 492 -9.29 -0.66 -11.01
CA ALA A 492 -9.16 -1.36 -12.30
C ALA A 492 -10.47 -2.09 -12.67
N ARG A 493 -11.11 -2.76 -11.70
CA ARG A 493 -12.42 -3.41 -11.89
C ARG A 493 -13.50 -2.42 -12.32
N GLN A 494 -13.55 -1.22 -11.71
CA GLN A 494 -14.52 -0.20 -12.08
C GLN A 494 -14.31 0.29 -13.53
N LYS A 495 -13.05 0.48 -13.95
CA LYS A 495 -12.73 0.88 -15.33
C LYS A 495 -13.14 -0.19 -16.35
N VAL A 496 -12.88 -1.46 -16.07
CA VAL A 496 -13.32 -2.58 -16.94
C VAL A 496 -14.85 -2.64 -17.03
N ARG A 497 -15.56 -2.50 -15.91
CA ARG A 497 -17.03 -2.44 -15.91
C ARG A 497 -17.55 -1.28 -16.74
N ALA A 498 -16.98 -0.09 -16.55
CA ALA A 498 -17.37 1.10 -17.32
C ALA A 498 -17.20 0.89 -18.83
N TRP A 499 -16.13 0.21 -19.26
CA TRP A 499 -15.88 -0.11 -20.66
C TRP A 499 -16.92 -1.09 -21.25
N PHE A 500 -17.30 -2.13 -20.50
CA PHE A 500 -18.36 -3.03 -20.96
C PHE A 500 -19.73 -2.35 -20.99
N ASN A 501 -20.02 -1.51 -19.99
CA ASN A 501 -21.27 -0.76 -19.94
C ASN A 501 -21.37 0.24 -21.11
N SER A 502 -20.27 0.86 -21.54
CA SER A 502 -20.30 1.77 -22.70
C SER A 502 -20.59 1.02 -24.00
N ILE A 503 -20.01 -0.18 -24.19
CA ILE A 503 -20.30 -1.01 -25.37
C ILE A 503 -21.76 -1.46 -25.38
N GLU A 504 -22.25 -1.96 -24.24
CA GLU A 504 -23.65 -2.39 -24.12
C GLU A 504 -24.61 -1.21 -24.34
N GLN A 505 -24.24 -0.01 -23.88
CA GLN A 505 -25.00 1.21 -24.15
C GLN A 505 -25.00 1.57 -25.64
N GLU A 506 -23.87 1.50 -26.33
CA GLU A 506 -23.78 1.73 -27.77
C GLU A 506 -24.61 0.70 -28.57
N GLU A 507 -24.53 -0.58 -28.21
CA GLU A 507 -25.34 -1.66 -28.82
C GLU A 507 -26.84 -1.44 -28.58
N ASN A 508 -27.23 -1.07 -27.36
CA ASN A 508 -28.62 -0.78 -27.02
C ASN A 508 -29.15 0.44 -27.78
N ILE A 509 -28.35 1.51 -27.91
CA ILE A 509 -28.71 2.69 -28.70
C ILE A 509 -28.85 2.31 -30.18
N ALA A 510 -27.93 1.53 -30.74
CA ALA A 510 -28.01 1.05 -32.12
C ALA A 510 -29.25 0.17 -32.37
N HIS A 511 -29.54 -0.75 -31.46
CA HIS A 511 -30.72 -1.62 -31.52
C HIS A 511 -32.03 -0.82 -31.39
N GLY A 512 -32.11 0.08 -30.41
CA GLY A 512 -33.26 0.96 -30.22
C GLY A 512 -33.48 1.90 -31.40
N ARG A 513 -32.41 2.44 -31.99
CA ARG A 513 -32.49 3.23 -33.23
C ARG A 513 -33.09 2.43 -34.37
N ALA A 514 -32.63 1.19 -34.58
CA ALA A 514 -33.18 0.32 -35.62
C ALA A 514 -34.68 0.01 -35.40
N LEU A 515 -35.11 -0.20 -34.15
CA LEU A 515 -36.52 -0.43 -33.80
C LEU A 515 -37.39 0.81 -34.06
N VAL A 516 -36.94 2.00 -33.64
CA VAL A 516 -37.65 3.27 -33.88
C VAL A 516 -37.71 3.57 -35.36
N GLU A 517 -36.62 3.39 -36.11
CA GLU A 517 -36.58 3.61 -37.55
C GLU A 517 -37.51 2.66 -38.32
N LYS A 518 -37.54 1.38 -37.95
CA LYS A 518 -38.49 0.40 -38.50
C LYS A 518 -39.94 0.78 -38.24
N THR A 519 -40.22 1.36 -37.06
CA THR A 519 -41.56 1.84 -36.69
C THR A 519 -41.94 3.08 -37.49
N LEU A 520 -41.03 4.04 -37.67
CA LEU A 520 -41.21 5.22 -38.51
C LEU A 520 -41.47 4.86 -39.98
N GLN A 521 -40.75 3.86 -40.50
CA GLN A 521 -40.98 3.33 -41.84
C GLN A 521 -42.37 2.68 -41.99
N ARG A 522 -42.83 1.94 -40.97
CA ARG A 522 -44.15 1.30 -40.97
C ARG A 522 -45.29 2.31 -41.02
N GLU A 523 -45.16 3.41 -40.30
CA GLU A 523 -46.16 4.50 -40.24
C GLU A 523 -46.01 5.52 -41.38
N GLY A 524 -45.07 5.31 -42.32
CA GLY A 524 -44.88 6.16 -43.49
C GLY A 524 -44.32 7.56 -43.21
N LYS A 525 -43.72 7.78 -42.03
CA LYS A 525 -43.22 9.09 -41.57
C LYS A 525 -41.70 9.09 -41.38
N THR A 526 -40.94 8.92 -42.47
CA THR A 526 -39.47 8.80 -42.43
C THR A 526 -38.72 10.15 -42.29
N SER A 527 -39.40 11.29 -42.46
CA SER A 527 -38.80 12.64 -42.42
C SER A 527 -38.97 13.37 -41.09
N VAL A 528 -39.33 12.66 -40.01
CA VAL A 528 -39.56 13.27 -38.69
C VAL A 528 -38.22 13.64 -38.05
N ASN A 529 -38.13 14.88 -37.53
CA ASN A 529 -36.99 15.30 -36.74
C ASN A 529 -36.97 14.52 -35.39
N LEU A 530 -35.93 13.70 -35.21
CA LEU A 530 -35.78 12.80 -34.07
C LEU A 530 -35.60 13.56 -32.73
N ASP A 531 -35.02 14.77 -32.75
CA ASP A 531 -34.87 15.60 -31.56
C ASP A 531 -36.23 16.10 -31.06
N ASN A 532 -37.10 16.49 -31.98
CA ASN A 532 -38.47 16.91 -31.66
C ASN A 532 -39.31 15.72 -31.15
N LEU A 533 -39.11 14.52 -31.71
CA LEU A 533 -39.79 13.31 -31.24
C LEU A 533 -39.36 12.94 -29.81
N ALA A 534 -38.04 12.98 -29.53
CA ALA A 534 -37.50 12.74 -28.19
C ALA A 534 -38.06 13.74 -27.17
N THR A 535 -38.06 15.03 -27.52
CA THR A 535 -38.60 16.09 -26.66
C THR A 535 -40.10 15.93 -26.40
N LYS A 536 -40.89 15.58 -27.43
CA LYS A 536 -42.34 15.30 -27.28
C LYS A 536 -42.63 14.14 -26.33
N LEU A 537 -41.73 13.15 -26.28
CA LEU A 537 -41.83 11.97 -25.42
C LEU A 537 -41.20 12.18 -24.03
N GLY A 538 -40.66 13.37 -23.74
CA GLY A 538 -40.08 13.73 -22.43
C GLY A 538 -38.60 13.37 -22.25
N PHE A 539 -37.89 13.00 -23.32
CA PHE A 539 -36.45 12.69 -23.29
C PHE A 539 -35.61 13.90 -23.69
N LYS A 540 -34.38 14.00 -23.17
CA LYS A 540 -33.49 15.15 -23.42
C LYS A 540 -32.75 15.02 -24.75
N SER A 541 -32.53 13.81 -25.23
CA SER A 541 -31.88 13.54 -26.51
C SER A 541 -32.47 12.29 -27.19
N PRO A 542 -32.33 12.16 -28.53
CA PRO A 542 -32.72 10.95 -29.25
C PRO A 542 -31.96 9.71 -28.77
N GLU A 543 -30.70 9.87 -28.38
CA GLU A 543 -29.88 8.76 -27.87
C GLU A 543 -30.43 8.19 -26.57
N GLU A 544 -30.97 9.04 -25.69
CA GLU A 544 -31.63 8.60 -24.45
C GLU A 544 -32.91 7.82 -24.77
N LEU A 545 -33.73 8.32 -25.71
CA LEU A 545 -34.90 7.59 -26.21
C LEU A 545 -34.51 6.23 -26.80
N PHE A 546 -33.48 6.17 -27.66
CA PHE A 546 -33.03 4.91 -28.26
C PHE A 546 -32.49 3.93 -27.23
N SER A 547 -31.77 4.40 -26.21
CA SER A 547 -31.28 3.56 -25.12
C SER A 547 -32.42 2.92 -24.32
N VAL A 548 -33.46 3.69 -23.96
CA VAL A 548 -34.60 3.19 -23.17
C VAL A 548 -35.50 2.27 -24.00
N VAL A 549 -35.70 2.58 -25.29
CA VAL A 549 -36.41 1.69 -26.23
C VAL A 549 -35.62 0.39 -26.47
N GLY A 550 -34.30 0.48 -26.63
CA GLY A 550 -33.42 -0.68 -26.82
C GLY A 550 -33.42 -1.64 -25.62
N LYS A 551 -33.67 -1.12 -24.42
CA LYS A 551 -33.85 -1.88 -23.16
C LYS A 551 -35.28 -2.39 -22.93
N GLU A 552 -36.21 -2.12 -23.85
CA GLU A 552 -37.64 -2.45 -23.74
C GLU A 552 -38.37 -1.81 -22.54
N GLU A 553 -37.77 -0.81 -21.90
CA GLU A 553 -38.39 -0.06 -20.80
C GLU A 553 -39.46 0.92 -21.29
N PHE A 554 -39.39 1.31 -22.58
CA PHE A 554 -40.36 2.18 -23.24
C PHE A 554 -41.06 1.46 -24.39
N SER A 555 -42.39 1.40 -24.35
CA SER A 555 -43.19 0.72 -25.36
C SER A 555 -43.17 1.45 -26.70
N LEU A 556 -42.92 0.72 -27.79
CA LEU A 556 -42.98 1.24 -29.16
C LEU A 556 -44.35 1.83 -29.53
N ARG A 557 -45.44 1.40 -28.88
CA ARG A 557 -46.79 1.96 -29.09
C ARG A 557 -46.88 3.43 -28.68
N ASN A 558 -46.12 3.86 -27.68
CA ASN A 558 -46.10 5.25 -27.26
C ASN A 558 -45.42 6.13 -28.32
N VAL A 559 -44.42 5.58 -29.03
CA VAL A 559 -43.78 6.24 -30.18
C VAL A 559 -44.77 6.36 -31.35
N GLU A 560 -45.53 5.31 -31.64
CA GLU A 560 -46.60 5.31 -32.66
C GLU A 560 -47.70 6.34 -32.36
N HIS A 561 -48.10 6.45 -31.08
CA HIS A 561 -49.11 7.42 -30.63
C HIS A 561 -48.58 8.87 -30.67
N ALA A 562 -47.28 9.10 -30.44
CA ALA A 562 -46.69 10.43 -30.61
C ALA A 562 -46.52 10.84 -32.08
N LEU A 563 -46.49 9.88 -32.99
CA LEU A 563 -46.41 10.09 -34.44
C LEU A 563 -47.78 10.32 -35.07
N SER A 564 -48.83 9.72 -34.52
CA SER A 564 -50.21 9.98 -34.92
C SER A 564 -50.69 11.20 -34.14
N ASP A 565 -50.79 12.39 -34.76
CA ASP A 565 -51.36 13.61 -34.13
C ASP A 565 -52.87 13.45 -33.82
N ALA A 566 -53.27 12.37 -33.14
CA ALA A 566 -54.60 12.15 -32.63
C ALA A 566 -54.72 12.85 -31.28
N PRO A 567 -55.75 13.70 -31.07
CA PRO A 567 -55.96 14.32 -29.78
C PRO A 567 -56.17 13.22 -28.72
N PRO A 568 -55.64 13.40 -27.49
CA PRO A 568 -55.84 12.42 -26.44
C PRO A 568 -57.35 12.25 -26.22
N PRO A 569 -57.87 11.03 -26.02
CA PRO A 569 -59.23 10.88 -25.53
C PRO A 569 -59.34 11.67 -24.22
N GLU A 570 -60.42 12.46 -24.12
CA GLU A 570 -60.76 13.25 -22.95
C GLU A 570 -60.63 12.42 -21.68
N HIS A 571 -60.06 13.05 -20.65
CA HIS A 571 -59.73 12.43 -19.38
C HIS A 571 -60.95 11.71 -18.81
N ALA A 572 -60.93 10.38 -18.85
CA ALA A 572 -61.60 9.61 -17.81
C ALA A 572 -60.91 10.01 -16.50
N PRO A 573 -61.68 10.37 -15.44
CA PRO A 573 -61.10 10.87 -14.20
C PRO A 573 -60.04 9.90 -13.71
N GLU A 574 -58.88 10.45 -13.36
CA GLU A 574 -57.77 9.75 -12.74
C GLU A 574 -58.32 8.78 -11.70
N ALA A 575 -58.23 7.49 -11.99
CA ALA A 575 -58.19 6.52 -10.93
C ALA A 575 -56.95 6.89 -10.10
N PRO A 576 -57.08 7.17 -8.79
CA PRO A 576 -55.93 7.52 -7.99
C PRO A 576 -54.92 6.36 -8.05
N ALA A 577 -53.80 6.62 -8.70
CA ALA A 577 -52.59 5.83 -8.50
C ALA A 577 -52.15 6.04 -7.06
N ASP A 578 -51.69 4.95 -6.47
CA ASP A 578 -51.22 4.82 -5.11
C ASP A 578 -52.28 4.95 -4.02
N PHE A 579 -53.09 3.89 -3.90
CA PHE A 579 -53.28 3.32 -2.57
C PHE A 579 -51.90 2.87 -2.05
N GLU A 580 -51.12 3.81 -1.52
CA GLU A 580 -50.09 3.48 -0.56
C GLU A 580 -50.79 2.67 0.53
N LYS A 581 -50.48 1.37 0.57
CA LYS A 581 -50.89 0.49 1.66
C LYS A 581 -50.36 1.13 2.94
N ARG A 582 -51.24 1.79 3.69
CA ARG A 582 -51.02 2.15 5.09
C ARG A 582 -50.95 0.87 5.92
N SER A 583 -49.95 0.02 5.71
CA SER A 583 -49.46 -0.84 6.78
C SER A 583 -48.66 0.07 7.70
N SER A 584 -49.21 0.39 8.86
CA SER A 584 -48.61 1.25 9.89
C SER A 584 -47.37 0.65 10.57
N GLY A 585 -46.63 -0.22 9.87
CA GLY A 585 -45.51 -0.98 10.39
C GLY A 585 -44.59 -1.50 9.29
N ALA A 586 -43.28 -1.43 9.52
CA ALA A 586 -42.30 -1.98 8.60
C ALA A 586 -42.40 -3.51 8.62
N SER A 587 -42.85 -4.10 7.50
CA SER A 587 -43.04 -5.54 7.36
C SER A 587 -41.68 -6.25 7.42
N VAL A 588 -41.55 -7.27 8.28
CA VAL A 588 -40.32 -8.09 8.39
C VAL A 588 -40.03 -8.84 7.08
N ALA A 589 -41.06 -9.09 6.25
CA ALA A 589 -40.87 -9.64 4.91
C ALA A 589 -40.18 -8.69 3.93
N HIS A 590 -40.18 -7.38 4.22
CA HIS A 590 -39.60 -6.31 3.40
C HIS A 590 -38.33 -5.70 4.01
N GLY A 591 -37.63 -6.43 4.90
CA GLY A 591 -36.31 -6.04 5.40
C GLY A 591 -36.29 -5.30 6.74
N ALA A 592 -37.42 -5.22 7.45
CA ALA A 592 -37.43 -4.74 8.84
C ALA A 592 -36.69 -5.71 9.79
N SER A 593 -36.14 -5.19 10.89
CA SER A 593 -35.42 -6.00 11.89
C SER A 593 -36.29 -7.15 12.41
N THR A 594 -35.81 -8.38 12.29
CA THR A 594 -36.53 -9.60 12.69
C THR A 594 -36.75 -9.72 14.19
N GLY A 595 -35.98 -8.98 15.00
CA GLY A 595 -36.10 -8.96 16.46
C GLY A 595 -35.83 -10.31 17.13
N VAL A 596 -34.99 -11.16 16.52
CA VAL A 596 -34.63 -12.48 17.05
C VAL A 596 -33.25 -12.42 17.68
N LEU A 597 -33.17 -12.88 18.93
CA LEU A 597 -31.93 -13.07 19.68
C LEU A 597 -31.48 -14.53 19.55
N VAL A 598 -30.22 -14.72 19.17
CA VAL A 598 -29.55 -16.02 19.19
C VAL A 598 -28.77 -16.09 20.49
N VAL A 599 -29.00 -17.14 21.29
CA VAL A 599 -28.34 -17.28 22.59
C VAL A 599 -26.83 -17.48 22.38
N GLY A 600 -26.02 -16.54 22.87
CA GLY A 600 -24.56 -16.65 22.93
C GLY A 600 -23.74 -16.07 21.76
N VAL A 601 -24.35 -15.39 20.78
CA VAL A 601 -23.62 -14.76 19.67
C VAL A 601 -24.28 -13.45 19.23
N ASP A 602 -23.52 -12.36 19.14
CA ASP A 602 -24.02 -11.09 18.62
C ASP A 602 -24.02 -11.07 17.08
N ALA A 603 -25.14 -10.61 16.52
CA ALA A 603 -25.32 -10.22 15.11
C ALA A 603 -25.07 -11.30 14.04
N LEU A 604 -25.76 -12.45 14.13
CA LEU A 604 -25.92 -13.35 12.98
C LEU A 604 -27.02 -12.86 12.03
N LEU A 605 -26.78 -12.98 10.72
CA LEU A 605 -27.81 -12.73 9.70
C LEU A 605 -28.95 -13.74 9.89
N THR A 606 -30.12 -13.27 10.33
CA THR A 606 -31.30 -14.09 10.59
C THR A 606 -32.40 -13.85 9.55
N GLN A 607 -33.05 -14.92 9.11
CA GLN A 607 -34.16 -14.87 8.16
C GLN A 607 -35.32 -15.75 8.63
N LEU A 608 -36.54 -15.19 8.71
CA LEU A 608 -37.74 -15.97 9.04
C LEU A 608 -38.10 -16.93 7.91
N ALA A 609 -38.40 -18.19 8.25
CA ALA A 609 -38.72 -19.22 7.26
C ALA A 609 -40.09 -19.02 6.62
N ARG A 610 -40.14 -19.15 5.28
CA ARG A 610 -41.39 -19.02 4.51
C ARG A 610 -42.36 -20.20 4.67
N CYS A 611 -41.90 -21.34 5.18
CA CYS A 611 -42.71 -22.54 5.30
C CYS A 611 -43.72 -22.49 6.46
N CYS A 612 -43.31 -21.96 7.63
CA CYS A 612 -44.16 -21.87 8.82
C CYS A 612 -44.45 -20.43 9.27
N ARG A 613 -43.78 -19.44 8.65
CA ARG A 613 -43.91 -17.99 8.90
C ARG A 613 -44.10 -17.65 10.39
N PRO A 614 -43.05 -17.79 11.22
CA PRO A 614 -43.13 -17.57 12.66
C PRO A 614 -43.50 -16.12 12.99
N ALA A 615 -44.32 -15.92 14.02
CA ALA A 615 -44.70 -14.61 14.54
C ALA A 615 -44.66 -14.64 16.09
N PRO A 616 -44.28 -13.55 16.78
CA PRO A 616 -44.28 -13.54 18.24
C PRO A 616 -45.69 -13.78 18.82
N PRO A 617 -45.87 -14.51 19.94
CA PRO A 617 -44.89 -15.19 20.77
C PRO A 617 -44.74 -16.70 20.44
N ASP A 618 -44.71 -17.09 19.16
CA ASP A 618 -44.51 -18.51 18.81
C ASP A 618 -43.15 -19.02 19.34
N PRO A 619 -43.06 -20.28 19.82
CA PRO A 619 -41.77 -20.90 20.11
C PRO A 619 -40.99 -21.08 18.80
N ILE A 620 -39.77 -20.52 18.77
CA ILE A 620 -38.92 -20.51 17.58
C ILE A 620 -37.61 -21.26 17.81
N SER A 621 -37.01 -21.74 16.72
CA SER A 621 -35.70 -22.39 16.72
C SER A 621 -34.95 -22.03 15.45
N GLY A 622 -33.64 -21.83 15.57
CA GLY A 622 -32.76 -21.44 14.47
C GLY A 622 -32.10 -22.65 13.82
N PHE A 623 -32.00 -22.64 12.48
CA PHE A 623 -31.23 -23.61 11.71
C PHE A 623 -30.19 -22.89 10.84
N VAL A 624 -28.91 -23.18 11.03
CA VAL A 624 -27.82 -22.54 10.28
C VAL A 624 -27.83 -23.05 8.84
N THR A 625 -28.07 -22.20 7.84
CA THR A 625 -28.08 -22.59 6.41
C THR A 625 -26.69 -22.48 5.77
N ARG A 626 -26.47 -23.15 4.63
CA ARG A 626 -25.24 -22.97 3.84
C ARG A 626 -25.38 -21.71 2.99
N GLY A 627 -24.91 -20.56 3.49
CA GLY A 627 -24.75 -19.32 2.72
C GLY A 627 -25.85 -18.25 2.85
N LYS A 628 -27.01 -18.52 3.49
CA LYS A 628 -28.09 -17.53 3.69
C LYS A 628 -28.27 -17.14 5.17
N GLY A 629 -27.24 -17.33 5.98
CA GLY A 629 -27.31 -17.11 7.43
C GLY A 629 -28.16 -18.18 8.14
N MET A 630 -28.83 -17.77 9.21
CA MET A 630 -29.69 -18.63 10.02
C MET A 630 -31.16 -18.49 9.62
N SER A 631 -31.82 -19.62 9.33
CA SER A 631 -33.26 -19.64 9.09
C SER A 631 -34.02 -19.94 10.38
N ILE A 632 -34.99 -19.10 10.72
CA ILE A 632 -35.79 -19.23 11.94
C ILE A 632 -37.11 -19.93 11.60
N HIS A 633 -37.37 -21.03 12.29
CA HIS A 633 -38.58 -21.82 12.16
C HIS A 633 -39.40 -21.81 13.45
N ARG A 634 -40.69 -22.11 13.36
CA ARG A 634 -41.47 -22.51 14.53
C ARG A 634 -41.00 -23.90 14.98
N SER A 635 -40.95 -24.14 16.28
CA SER A 635 -40.48 -25.42 16.84
C SER A 635 -41.34 -26.63 16.42
N ASP A 636 -42.61 -26.39 16.05
CA ASP A 636 -43.53 -27.43 15.57
C ASP A 636 -43.53 -27.63 14.03
N CYS A 637 -42.69 -26.90 13.28
CA CYS A 637 -42.69 -26.97 11.83
C CYS A 637 -42.24 -28.36 11.29
N PRO A 638 -43.04 -29.04 10.45
CA PRO A 638 -42.65 -30.34 9.87
C PRO A 638 -41.38 -30.29 9.03
N THR A 639 -41.17 -29.17 8.32
CA THR A 639 -39.96 -28.95 7.53
C THR A 639 -38.73 -28.78 8.42
N PHE A 640 -38.88 -28.11 9.56
CA PHE A 640 -37.81 -27.98 10.55
C PHE A 640 -37.44 -29.34 11.14
N ARG A 641 -38.43 -30.17 11.53
CA ARG A 641 -38.17 -31.53 12.05
C ARG A 641 -37.32 -32.37 11.08
N ARG A 642 -37.65 -32.36 9.79
CA ARG A 642 -36.85 -33.03 8.75
C ARG A 642 -35.44 -32.47 8.58
N MET A 643 -35.23 -31.19 8.87
CA MET A 643 -33.89 -30.58 8.86
C MET A 643 -33.07 -31.00 10.08
N VAL A 644 -33.70 -31.03 11.26
CA VAL A 644 -33.08 -31.50 12.51
C VAL A 644 -32.65 -32.96 12.40
N GLU A 645 -33.50 -33.82 11.84
CA GLU A 645 -33.17 -35.25 11.61
C GLU A 645 -31.92 -35.45 10.73
N ARG A 646 -31.66 -34.54 9.79
CA ARG A 646 -30.53 -34.65 8.85
C ARG A 646 -29.23 -34.08 9.39
N ALA A 647 -29.32 -33.05 10.23
CA ALA A 647 -28.16 -32.29 10.70
C ALA A 647 -28.46 -31.61 12.04
N PRO A 648 -28.51 -32.39 13.14
CA PRO A 648 -28.86 -31.88 14.47
C PRO A 648 -27.85 -30.84 14.98
N GLU A 649 -26.59 -30.92 14.56
CA GLU A 649 -25.51 -30.01 14.95
C GLU A 649 -25.69 -28.57 14.44
N ARG A 650 -26.61 -28.35 13.50
CA ARG A 650 -26.88 -27.02 12.90
C ARG A 650 -28.06 -26.30 13.55
N VAL A 651 -28.61 -26.86 14.62
CA VAL A 651 -29.72 -26.29 15.38
C VAL A 651 -29.17 -25.38 16.48
N LEU A 652 -29.66 -24.14 16.54
CA LEU A 652 -29.34 -23.18 17.58
C LEU A 652 -30.61 -22.69 18.27
N GLN A 653 -30.51 -22.49 19.59
CA GLN A 653 -31.60 -21.96 20.39
C GLN A 653 -31.76 -20.46 20.13
N THR A 654 -32.99 -20.05 19.80
CA THR A 654 -33.32 -18.67 19.50
C THR A 654 -34.57 -18.24 20.25
N THR A 655 -34.63 -16.98 20.63
CA THR A 655 -35.77 -16.38 21.33
C THR A 655 -36.13 -15.04 20.69
N TRP A 656 -37.38 -14.64 20.84
CA TRP A 656 -37.79 -13.28 20.46
C TRP A 656 -37.19 -12.25 21.43
N SER A 657 -36.83 -11.07 20.92
CA SER A 657 -36.33 -10.00 21.76
C SER A 657 -37.39 -9.47 22.73
N ALA A 658 -36.93 -8.95 23.87
CA ALA A 658 -37.81 -8.37 24.88
C ALA A 658 -38.64 -7.20 24.32
N ASP A 659 -38.10 -6.41 23.41
CA ASP A 659 -38.79 -5.29 22.76
C ASP A 659 -39.93 -5.74 21.84
N VAL A 660 -39.74 -6.88 21.15
CA VAL A 660 -40.77 -7.48 20.30
C VAL A 660 -41.86 -8.16 21.13
N LEU A 661 -41.48 -8.86 22.20
CA LEU A 661 -42.43 -9.48 23.13
C LEU A 661 -43.24 -8.43 23.92
N GLY A 662 -42.63 -7.27 24.22
CA GLY A 662 -43.28 -6.15 24.90
C GLY A 662 -44.13 -5.23 24.01
N GLY A 663 -44.27 -5.55 22.72
CA GLY A 663 -45.11 -4.77 21.78
C GLY A 663 -44.58 -3.37 21.45
N ARG A 664 -43.31 -3.08 21.74
CA ARG A 664 -42.66 -1.78 21.45
C ARG A 664 -42.12 -1.69 20.01
N GLY A 665 -42.07 -2.80 19.29
CA GLY A 665 -41.71 -2.83 17.88
C GLY A 665 -42.91 -2.57 16.95
N ALA A 666 -42.79 -1.63 16.03
CA ALA A 666 -43.81 -1.35 15.00
C ALA A 666 -43.82 -2.39 13.85
N SER A 667 -43.22 -3.56 14.03
CA SER A 667 -43.05 -4.55 12.97
C SER A 667 -44.27 -5.48 12.86
N VAL A 668 -44.71 -5.72 11.63
CA VAL A 668 -45.76 -6.69 11.32
C VAL A 668 -45.17 -7.94 10.67
N TYR A 669 -45.76 -9.09 11.00
CA TYR A 669 -45.32 -10.41 10.60
C TYR A 669 -46.38 -11.06 9.70
N PRO A 670 -46.04 -11.53 8.49
CA PRO A 670 -47.01 -12.20 7.62
C PRO A 670 -47.26 -13.62 8.11
N VAL A 671 -48.52 -14.02 8.23
CA VAL A 671 -48.96 -15.37 8.63
C VAL A 671 -49.95 -15.91 7.61
N ASP A 672 -49.82 -17.20 7.28
CA ASP A 672 -50.75 -17.89 6.38
C ASP A 672 -51.88 -18.58 7.17
N LEU A 673 -53.11 -18.22 6.83
CA LEU A 673 -54.35 -18.83 7.29
C LEU A 673 -54.93 -19.71 6.19
N MET A 674 -55.40 -20.90 6.56
CA MET A 674 -56.09 -21.84 5.70
C MET A 674 -57.54 -21.98 6.16
N ILE A 675 -58.46 -21.73 5.24
CA ILE A 675 -59.90 -21.77 5.48
C ILE A 675 -60.50 -22.77 4.49
N GLU A 676 -61.23 -23.74 5.01
CA GLU A 676 -62.03 -24.69 4.27
C GLU A 676 -63.50 -24.39 4.57
N ALA A 677 -64.28 -24.16 3.53
CA ALA A 677 -65.66 -23.72 3.63
C ALA A 677 -66.51 -24.30 2.50
N SER A 678 -67.81 -24.41 2.70
CA SER A 678 -68.77 -24.65 1.62
C SER A 678 -68.84 -23.43 0.73
N ASP A 679 -68.61 -23.59 -0.58
CA ASP A 679 -68.63 -22.50 -1.53
C ASP A 679 -70.04 -21.92 -1.69
N ARG A 680 -70.21 -20.64 -1.38
CA ARG A 680 -71.47 -19.92 -1.49
C ARG A 680 -71.24 -18.48 -1.91
N GLN A 681 -72.26 -17.87 -2.51
CA GLN A 681 -72.22 -16.46 -2.88
C GLN A 681 -72.00 -15.58 -1.63
N GLY A 682 -71.04 -14.67 -1.72
CA GLY A 682 -70.68 -13.75 -0.62
C GLY A 682 -69.64 -14.26 0.38
N LEU A 683 -69.21 -15.52 0.32
CA LEU A 683 -68.27 -16.10 1.29
C LEU A 683 -66.95 -15.30 1.45
N LEU A 684 -66.35 -14.87 0.33
CA LEU A 684 -65.13 -14.06 0.35
C LEU A 684 -65.33 -12.69 1.02
N ARG A 685 -66.53 -12.10 0.87
CA ARG A 685 -66.88 -10.83 1.53
C ARG A 685 -66.97 -11.03 3.03
N ASP A 686 -67.70 -12.05 3.47
CA ASP A 686 -67.92 -12.34 4.90
C ASP A 686 -66.57 -12.61 5.61
N ILE A 687 -65.66 -13.36 4.95
CA ILE A 687 -64.30 -13.60 5.45
C ILE A 687 -63.46 -12.32 5.47
N SER A 688 -63.54 -11.50 4.42
CA SER A 688 -62.79 -10.23 4.36
C SER A 688 -63.27 -9.23 5.41
N GLU A 689 -64.56 -9.23 5.75
CA GLU A 689 -65.15 -8.40 6.79
C GLU A 689 -64.62 -8.76 8.18
N VAL A 690 -64.39 -10.05 8.45
CA VAL A 690 -63.75 -10.51 9.69
C VAL A 690 -62.32 -9.96 9.80
N PHE A 691 -61.53 -10.00 8.72
CA PHE A 691 -60.18 -9.44 8.72
C PHE A 691 -60.17 -7.91 8.87
N ALA A 692 -61.11 -7.22 8.22
CA ALA A 692 -61.26 -5.77 8.35
C ALA A 692 -61.63 -5.38 9.79
N ARG A 693 -62.55 -6.13 10.43
CA ARG A 693 -62.96 -5.92 11.83
C ARG A 693 -61.80 -6.11 12.81
N GLU A 694 -60.97 -7.13 12.59
CA GLU A 694 -59.76 -7.38 13.39
C GLU A 694 -58.57 -6.48 13.03
N LYS A 695 -58.77 -5.51 12.10
CA LYS A 695 -57.72 -4.60 11.61
C LYS A 695 -56.48 -5.35 11.09
N MET A 696 -56.68 -6.51 10.48
CA MET A 696 -55.61 -7.32 9.90
C MET A 696 -55.46 -6.97 8.42
N ASN A 697 -54.25 -6.60 8.02
CA ASN A 697 -53.97 -6.30 6.62
C ASN A 697 -53.80 -7.60 5.82
N VAL A 698 -54.55 -7.76 4.74
CA VAL A 698 -54.46 -8.95 3.87
C VAL A 698 -53.46 -8.65 2.74
N VAL A 699 -52.33 -9.35 2.74
CA VAL A 699 -51.26 -9.15 1.76
C VAL A 699 -51.48 -9.98 0.49
N GLY A 700 -52.08 -11.16 0.63
CA GLY A 700 -52.32 -12.05 -0.49
C GLY A 700 -53.44 -13.03 -0.21
N VAL A 701 -54.18 -13.38 -1.26
CA VAL A 701 -55.30 -14.32 -1.21
C VAL A 701 -55.13 -15.34 -2.33
N LYS A 702 -55.25 -16.62 -2.01
CA LYS A 702 -55.29 -17.71 -2.99
C LYS A 702 -56.52 -18.56 -2.70
N THR A 703 -57.48 -18.53 -3.61
CA THR A 703 -58.75 -19.26 -3.48
C THR A 703 -58.85 -20.32 -4.55
N GLN A 704 -59.31 -21.51 -4.18
CA GLN A 704 -59.63 -22.60 -5.09
C GLN A 704 -60.96 -23.21 -4.71
N SER A 705 -61.95 -23.12 -5.58
CA SER A 705 -63.25 -23.76 -5.42
C SER A 705 -63.31 -25.07 -6.22
N ARG A 706 -63.75 -26.17 -5.60
CA ARG A 706 -63.98 -27.48 -6.23
C ARG A 706 -65.19 -28.15 -5.60
N ARG A 707 -66.16 -28.61 -6.42
CA ARG A 707 -67.30 -29.45 -5.99
C ARG A 707 -68.02 -28.92 -4.73
N ASN A 708 -68.42 -27.64 -4.73
CA ASN A 708 -69.04 -26.92 -3.60
C ASN A 708 -68.19 -26.77 -2.33
N ALA A 709 -66.88 -27.03 -2.39
CA ALA A 709 -65.93 -26.70 -1.34
C ALA A 709 -64.95 -25.62 -1.82
N ALA A 710 -64.75 -24.60 -1.00
CA ALA A 710 -63.79 -23.52 -1.20
C ALA A 710 -62.61 -23.69 -0.24
N PHE A 711 -61.41 -23.81 -0.82
CA PHE A 711 -60.14 -23.80 -0.11
C PHE A 711 -59.49 -22.44 -0.31
N MET A 712 -59.41 -21.66 0.77
CA MET A 712 -58.88 -20.31 0.75
C MET A 712 -57.62 -20.23 1.62
N GLN A 713 -56.55 -19.68 1.05
CA GLN A 713 -55.33 -19.33 1.77
C GLN A 713 -55.22 -17.81 1.80
N PHE A 714 -55.22 -17.23 3.01
CA PHE A 714 -55.03 -15.80 3.25
C PHE A 714 -53.67 -15.57 3.90
N THR A 715 -52.83 -14.71 3.31
CA THR A 715 -51.65 -14.16 3.97
C THR A 715 -52.05 -12.85 4.64
N VAL A 716 -52.02 -12.82 5.97
CA VAL A 716 -52.36 -11.65 6.79
C VAL A 716 -51.15 -11.16 7.58
N GLU A 717 -50.99 -9.85 7.69
CA GLU A 717 -49.97 -9.23 8.54
C GLU A 717 -50.52 -9.04 9.95
N VAL A 718 -49.77 -9.55 10.93
CA VAL A 718 -50.14 -9.51 12.35
C VAL A 718 -49.02 -8.94 13.20
N THR A 719 -49.38 -8.27 14.28
CA THR A 719 -48.41 -7.83 15.31
C THR A 719 -48.14 -8.94 16.32
N ASN A 720 -49.11 -9.82 16.56
CA ASN A 720 -49.04 -10.89 17.54
C ASN A 720 -49.82 -12.13 17.09
N SER A 721 -49.26 -13.32 17.30
CA SER A 721 -49.86 -14.64 17.04
C SER A 721 -51.19 -14.86 17.79
N ALA A 722 -51.42 -14.19 18.93
CA ALA A 722 -52.71 -14.17 19.61
C ALA A 722 -53.86 -13.55 18.78
N GLN A 723 -53.56 -12.59 17.89
CA GLN A 723 -54.54 -12.02 16.96
C GLN A 723 -54.97 -13.05 15.90
N VAL A 724 -54.05 -13.93 15.49
CA VAL A 724 -54.34 -15.03 14.55
C VAL A 724 -55.33 -16.01 15.16
N GLN A 725 -55.14 -16.39 16.43
CA GLN A 725 -56.04 -17.31 17.11
C GLN A 725 -57.46 -16.74 17.22
N ARG A 726 -57.61 -15.46 17.61
CA ARG A 726 -58.91 -14.79 17.65
C ARG A 726 -59.57 -14.72 16.28
N ALA A 727 -58.82 -14.37 15.24
CA ALA A 727 -59.32 -14.34 13.88
C ALA A 727 -59.77 -15.74 13.42
N CYS A 728 -59.05 -16.81 13.74
CA CYS A 728 -59.48 -18.17 13.42
C CYS A 728 -60.80 -18.55 14.10
N THR A 729 -61.00 -18.16 15.37
CA THR A 729 -62.26 -18.39 16.07
C THR A 729 -63.42 -17.67 15.40
N LEU A 730 -63.26 -16.37 15.10
CA LEU A 730 -64.28 -15.57 14.42
C LEU A 730 -64.58 -16.07 12.99
N LEU A 731 -63.55 -16.53 12.27
CA LEU A 731 -63.73 -17.14 10.96
C LEU A 731 -64.51 -18.46 11.04
N GLY A 732 -64.39 -19.21 12.12
CA GLY A 732 -65.17 -20.41 12.36
C GLY A 732 -66.66 -20.14 12.63
N GLU A 733 -67.01 -18.94 13.08
CA GLU A 733 -68.41 -18.51 13.29
C GLU A 733 -69.10 -18.09 11.99
N VAL A 734 -68.34 -17.87 10.91
CA VAL A 734 -68.90 -17.51 9.60
C VAL A 734 -69.66 -18.70 9.01
N THR A 735 -70.94 -18.48 8.71
CA THR A 735 -71.82 -19.50 8.14
C THR A 735 -71.21 -20.13 6.88
N GLY A 736 -70.97 -21.43 6.91
CA GLY A 736 -70.37 -22.19 5.81
C GLY A 736 -68.88 -22.45 5.95
N VAL A 737 -68.17 -21.89 6.93
CA VAL A 737 -66.79 -22.28 7.24
C VAL A 737 -66.80 -23.60 8.01
N VAL A 738 -66.10 -24.59 7.48
CA VAL A 738 -65.96 -25.93 8.08
C VAL A 738 -64.74 -25.96 9.00
N ARG A 739 -63.65 -25.32 8.57
CA ARG A 739 -62.39 -25.28 9.31
C ARG A 739 -61.60 -24.02 8.99
N ALA A 740 -61.19 -23.29 10.01
CA ALA A 740 -60.24 -22.19 9.89
C ALA A 740 -59.05 -22.45 10.82
N GLY A 741 -57.83 -22.30 10.30
CA GLY A 741 -56.64 -22.50 11.11
C GLY A 741 -55.39 -21.95 10.45
N ARG A 742 -54.34 -21.78 11.25
CA ARG A 742 -53.02 -21.40 10.74
C ARG A 742 -52.42 -22.56 9.95
N LYS A 743 -51.79 -22.25 8.82
CA LYS A 743 -51.08 -23.24 8.00
C LYS A 743 -49.88 -23.79 8.79
N ALA A 744 -49.78 -25.12 8.85
CA ALA A 744 -48.72 -25.86 9.56
C ALA A 744 -47.40 -25.89 8.79
#